data_AF-A0A1V5TDR1-F1
#
_entry.id   AF-A0A1V5TDR1-F1
#
_cell.length_a   1.000
_cell.length_b   1.000
_cell.length_c   1.000
_cell.angle_alpha   90.00
_cell.angle_beta   90.00
_cell.angle_gamma   90.00
#
_symmetry.space_group_name_H-M   'P 1'
#
loop_
_entity.id
_entity.type
_entity.pdbx_description
1 polymer ?
#
loop_
_entity_poly.entity_id
_entity_poly.type
_entity_poly.pdbx_seq_one_letter_code
_entity_poly.pdbx_strand_id
1 'polypeptide(L)'
;MFLIRYLRNRRIPGTVQNLCVLTLSQVNADMVTHRRAIEDSLTRLEKENLVTRENEEFIFLTIEEQNITREIQNTEVSETRETRELAGLLFRDQFDGRNKYRHSNGKSFDIQLNLDGYNQTVRGDIWIEFYSPISGSLYETKKANPFLASGGNSNIVAILPETPAFYRELSLYLKTDLYLAANMGRELTNGEQNIIAQKSRENVTRRNRLVEAAADIVAGTTVTILGSPFQPKSKGKSDFLMEICEYYVTAQFTKLNLLAEPSPDWERTVRTLLSPHSDVMIDEHNIANPKALEDIRQFIMLSHAAGKAAMLSDVVAKYGRIPYGWPDGNVQVLIAYLFRQNEVLVWHNSGYPEPAACIDLFIKSSLYDKVRIEKAVGIEDAVLENVTKTVQTLFIDYPPATTRELAQHIRKELGNCQQNVRSWKETTLHNPASYPGTETLKEIGLKIAELMKCTLDTDLITTFNGESEALIALGAEYRKLEAFHTNQIKMWREAIRVFHELAPVYETLSAHDGFASAYETVAGILKNPAPWELIKDLGPAVQALSRSYEAEITQMRNKALTRIDEFRNSLNPECTALGLDPNHIYQVKARLNRLHEQCNTESNLATLGMILANGAEQAYNTALEALQSIRQAKAAPKPEPSYPDEPTRIAKPKAESAATKPVAYEKPVQHVRVLDLLNKRDLETPADIDAAMEDLRSKLKLYIAQGKKIRLE
;
A
#
# COMPACT_ATOMS: atom_id res chain seq x y z
N MET A 1 9.86 82.26 -33.43
CA MET A 1 10.25 80.95 -32.88
C MET A 1 11.61 81.00 -32.18
N PHE A 2 12.74 81.15 -32.89
CA PHE A 2 14.07 81.32 -32.27
C PHE A 2 14.08 82.40 -31.16
N LEU A 3 13.62 83.62 -31.47
CA LEU A 3 13.52 84.71 -30.50
C LEU A 3 12.62 84.38 -29.29
N ILE A 4 11.54 83.62 -29.50
CA ILE A 4 10.61 83.23 -28.43
C ILE A 4 11.29 82.29 -27.43
N ARG A 5 12.16 81.38 -27.90
CA ARG A 5 12.93 80.47 -27.03
C ARG A 5 13.90 81.21 -26.10
N TYR A 6 14.61 82.24 -26.58
CA TYR A 6 15.52 83.03 -25.75
C TYR A 6 14.79 84.07 -24.89
N LEU A 7 13.57 84.45 -25.29
CA LEU A 7 12.68 85.30 -24.51
C LEU A 7 11.72 84.50 -23.61
N ARG A 8 11.88 83.18 -23.47
CA ARG A 8 10.97 82.30 -22.71
C ARG A 8 10.81 82.72 -21.24
N ASN A 9 11.77 83.45 -20.70
CA ASN A 9 11.71 84.11 -19.39
C ASN A 9 10.66 85.26 -19.29
N ARG A 10 10.05 85.69 -20.41
CA ARG A 10 9.09 86.81 -20.51
C ARG A 10 7.63 86.41 -20.81
N ARG A 11 7.23 85.14 -20.58
CA ARG A 11 5.83 84.65 -20.55
C ARG A 11 5.03 84.67 -21.87
N ILE A 12 5.64 84.56 -23.05
CA ILE A 12 4.89 84.36 -24.30
C ILE A 12 4.99 82.90 -24.74
N PRO A 13 3.91 82.10 -24.61
CA PRO A 13 3.94 80.69 -25.04
C PRO A 13 3.90 80.59 -26.57
N GLY A 14 4.57 79.59 -27.12
CA GLY A 14 4.71 79.35 -28.57
C GLY A 14 3.47 78.79 -29.24
N THR A 15 2.27 79.20 -28.83
CA THR A 15 1.00 78.67 -29.38
C THR A 15 0.74 79.21 -30.79
N VAL A 16 -0.03 78.48 -31.60
CA VAL A 16 -0.45 78.92 -32.95
C VAL A 16 -1.07 80.32 -32.90
N GLN A 17 -1.92 80.57 -31.90
CA GLN A 17 -2.57 81.86 -31.72
C GLN A 17 -1.56 83.00 -31.50
N ASN A 18 -0.59 82.80 -30.60
CA ASN A 18 0.43 83.81 -30.33
C ASN A 18 1.36 84.02 -31.52
N LEU A 19 1.69 82.95 -32.23
CA LEU A 19 2.49 83.03 -33.46
C LEU A 19 1.74 83.79 -34.55
N CYS A 20 0.43 83.59 -34.71
CA CYS A 20 -0.39 84.37 -35.63
C CYS A 20 -0.34 85.85 -35.28
N VAL A 21 -0.56 86.20 -34.01
CA VAL A 21 -0.54 87.59 -33.54
C VAL A 21 0.82 88.25 -33.74
N LEU A 22 1.92 87.55 -33.41
CA LEU A 22 3.28 88.08 -33.52
C LEU A 22 3.77 88.23 -34.97
N THR A 23 3.14 87.56 -35.93
CA THR A 23 3.54 87.56 -37.35
C THR A 23 2.59 88.35 -38.25
N LEU A 24 1.57 88.99 -37.68
CA LEU A 24 0.66 89.88 -38.40
C LEU A 24 1.44 91.04 -39.00
N SER A 25 1.39 91.16 -40.33
CA SER A 25 2.11 92.20 -41.08
C SER A 25 1.21 93.36 -41.51
N GLN A 26 -0.12 93.18 -41.49
CA GLN A 26 -1.12 94.16 -41.93
C GLN A 26 -2.34 94.14 -41.01
N VAL A 27 -2.93 95.32 -40.78
CA VAL A 27 -4.09 95.48 -39.88
C VAL A 27 -5.36 94.83 -40.47
N ASN A 28 -5.48 94.73 -41.80
CA ASN A 28 -6.65 94.21 -42.49
C ASN A 28 -6.48 92.74 -42.95
N ALA A 29 -5.51 92.01 -42.39
CA ALA A 29 -5.24 90.63 -42.80
C ALA A 29 -6.36 89.67 -42.37
N ASP A 30 -6.77 88.76 -43.26
CA ASP A 30 -7.73 87.70 -42.93
C ASP A 30 -7.10 86.68 -41.99
N MET A 31 -7.61 86.66 -40.76
CA MET A 31 -7.10 85.85 -39.67
C MET A 31 -7.28 84.35 -39.87
N VAL A 32 -8.29 83.91 -40.63
CA VAL A 32 -8.53 82.48 -40.89
C VAL A 32 -7.47 81.94 -41.86
N THR A 33 -7.23 82.66 -42.95
CA THR A 33 -6.17 82.31 -43.91
C THR A 33 -4.77 82.43 -43.31
N HIS A 34 -4.50 83.47 -42.51
CA HIS A 34 -3.19 83.64 -41.85
C HIS A 34 -2.92 82.49 -40.87
N ARG A 35 -3.94 82.09 -40.10
CA ARG A 35 -3.82 80.97 -39.18
C ARG A 35 -3.48 79.67 -39.89
N ARG A 36 -4.17 79.34 -40.99
CA ARG A 36 -3.85 78.16 -41.80
C ARG A 36 -2.42 78.20 -42.34
N ALA A 37 -1.98 79.35 -42.86
CA ALA A 37 -0.61 79.49 -43.37
C ALA A 37 0.47 79.28 -42.29
N ILE A 38 0.19 79.70 -41.04
CA ILE A 38 1.05 79.44 -39.89
C ILE A 38 1.02 77.96 -39.50
N GLU A 39 -0.15 77.32 -39.44
CA GLU A 39 -0.29 75.90 -39.15
C GLU A 39 0.45 75.01 -40.19
N ASP A 40 0.32 75.32 -41.48
CA ASP A 40 1.06 74.63 -42.55
C ASP A 40 2.58 74.83 -42.42
N SER A 41 3.01 76.04 -42.08
CA SER A 41 4.42 76.34 -41.87
C SER A 41 4.99 75.63 -40.64
N LEU A 42 4.23 75.56 -39.55
CA LEU A 42 4.61 74.79 -38.36
C LEU A 42 4.70 73.30 -38.65
N THR A 43 3.76 72.76 -39.42
CA THR A 43 3.78 71.36 -39.87
C THR A 43 5.03 71.06 -40.70
N ARG A 44 5.43 71.97 -41.61
CA ARG A 44 6.69 71.84 -42.35
C ARG A 44 7.91 71.90 -41.44
N LEU A 45 7.95 72.85 -40.50
CA LEU A 45 9.07 72.99 -39.58
C LEU A 45 9.21 71.78 -38.64
N GLU A 46 8.10 71.18 -38.24
CA GLU A 46 8.07 69.95 -37.43
C GLU A 46 8.61 68.76 -38.24
N LYS A 47 8.24 68.66 -39.53
CA LYS A 47 8.77 67.64 -40.44
C LYS A 47 10.29 67.77 -40.67
N GLU A 48 10.82 68.99 -40.72
CA GLU A 48 12.26 69.27 -40.86
C GLU A 48 13.03 69.20 -39.51
N ASN A 49 12.36 68.80 -38.42
CA ASN A 49 12.92 68.74 -37.07
C ASN A 49 13.44 70.07 -36.53
N LEU A 50 12.93 71.21 -37.01
CA LEU A 50 13.36 72.54 -36.52
C LEU A 50 12.57 72.98 -35.28
N VAL A 51 11.39 72.41 -35.07
CA VAL A 51 10.49 72.74 -33.97
C VAL A 51 9.85 71.46 -33.43
N THR A 52 9.52 71.43 -32.13
CA THR A 52 8.75 70.34 -31.51
C THR A 52 7.48 70.91 -30.88
N ARG A 53 6.41 70.11 -30.84
CA ARG A 53 5.15 70.47 -30.18
C ARG A 53 5.06 69.84 -28.79
N GLU A 54 4.91 70.65 -27.75
CA GLU A 54 4.65 70.22 -26.37
C GLU A 54 3.37 70.88 -25.84
N ASN A 55 2.34 70.09 -25.50
CA ASN A 55 1.10 70.57 -24.84
C ASN A 55 0.50 71.87 -25.45
N GLU A 56 0.50 71.96 -26.79
CA GLU A 56 0.04 73.11 -27.61
C GLU A 56 1.03 74.26 -27.87
N GLU A 57 2.25 74.18 -27.34
CA GLU A 57 3.34 75.11 -27.64
C GLU A 57 4.31 74.53 -28.67
N PHE A 58 4.71 75.35 -29.64
CA PHE A 58 5.81 75.04 -30.54
C PHE A 58 7.11 75.64 -30.00
N ILE A 59 8.12 74.79 -29.82
CA ILE A 59 9.43 75.15 -29.28
C ILE A 59 10.48 74.96 -30.39
N PHE A 60 11.28 76.00 -30.64
CA PHE A 60 12.40 75.93 -31.59
C PHE A 60 13.52 75.04 -31.03
N LEU A 61 14.04 74.09 -31.80
CA LEU A 61 15.06 73.14 -31.33
C LEU A 61 16.49 73.66 -31.53
N THR A 62 17.39 73.46 -30.55
CA THR A 62 18.84 73.72 -30.73
C THR A 62 19.46 72.71 -31.68
N ILE A 63 20.64 73.00 -32.23
CA ILE A 63 21.33 72.07 -33.13
C ILE A 63 21.51 70.69 -32.47
N GLU A 64 21.85 70.64 -31.17
CA GLU A 64 21.95 69.36 -30.45
C GLU A 64 20.60 68.65 -30.36
N GLU A 65 19.52 69.36 -30.02
CA GLU A 65 18.16 68.78 -29.96
C GLU A 65 17.67 68.29 -31.33
N GLN A 66 17.99 69.01 -32.40
CA GLN A 66 17.67 68.60 -33.77
C GLN A 66 18.41 67.31 -34.15
N ASN A 67 19.70 67.22 -33.81
CA ASN A 67 20.51 66.03 -34.06
C ASN A 67 19.95 64.82 -33.30
N ILE A 68 19.68 64.97 -31.99
CA ILE A 68 19.06 63.93 -31.17
C ILE A 68 17.69 63.50 -31.73
N THR A 69 16.87 64.45 -32.17
CA THR A 69 15.55 64.15 -32.75
C THR A 69 15.66 63.38 -34.07
N ARG A 70 16.61 63.75 -34.94
CA ARG A 70 16.92 62.99 -36.17
C ARG A 70 17.45 61.59 -35.85
N GLU A 71 18.33 61.45 -34.87
CA GLU A 71 18.84 60.14 -34.44
C GLU A 71 17.71 59.24 -33.91
N ILE A 72 16.81 59.78 -33.07
CA ILE A 72 15.61 59.06 -32.61
C ILE A 72 14.75 58.62 -33.81
N GLN A 73 14.46 59.52 -34.76
CA GLN A 73 13.65 59.18 -35.94
C GLN A 73 14.26 58.09 -36.82
N ASN A 74 15.60 58.11 -36.97
CA ASN A 74 16.36 57.14 -37.77
C ASN A 74 16.64 55.83 -37.02
N THR A 75 16.27 55.73 -35.74
CA THR A 75 16.34 54.47 -34.99
C THR A 75 15.41 53.44 -35.64
N GLU A 76 15.97 52.28 -36.02
CA GLU A 76 15.20 51.17 -36.56
C GLU A 76 14.48 50.41 -35.43
N VAL A 77 13.19 50.11 -35.66
CA VAL A 77 12.37 49.30 -34.75
C VAL A 77 11.91 48.08 -35.53
N SER A 78 12.12 46.89 -34.97
CA SER A 78 11.63 45.65 -35.57
C SER A 78 10.13 45.47 -35.27
N GLU A 79 9.41 44.89 -36.23
CA GLU A 79 7.99 44.53 -36.09
C GLU A 79 7.74 43.69 -34.84
N THR A 80 8.61 42.71 -34.54
CA THR A 80 8.50 41.87 -33.33
C THR A 80 8.53 42.68 -32.04
N ARG A 81 9.28 43.79 -31.99
CA ARG A 81 9.32 44.67 -30.82
C ARG A 81 8.07 45.53 -30.73
N GLU A 82 7.55 46.02 -31.86
CA GLU A 82 6.27 46.73 -31.92
C GLU A 82 5.12 45.84 -31.46
N THR A 83 5.03 44.61 -31.98
CA THR A 83 4.04 43.60 -31.56
C THR A 83 4.17 43.28 -30.07
N ARG A 84 5.39 43.07 -29.55
CA ARG A 84 5.58 42.77 -28.12
C ARG A 84 5.10 43.91 -27.22
N GLU A 85 5.36 45.15 -27.61
CA GLU A 85 4.95 46.28 -26.78
C GLU A 85 3.46 46.58 -26.91
N LEU A 86 2.87 46.37 -28.08
CA LEU A 86 1.42 46.37 -28.24
C LEU A 86 0.75 45.27 -27.40
N ALA A 87 1.32 44.07 -27.36
CA ALA A 87 0.86 43.00 -26.48
C ALA A 87 1.00 43.38 -25.00
N GLY A 88 2.05 44.14 -24.63
CA GLY A 88 2.19 44.73 -23.31
C GLY A 88 1.05 45.69 -22.97
N LEU A 89 0.78 46.65 -23.84
CA LEU A 89 -0.31 47.62 -23.69
C LEU A 89 -1.68 46.92 -23.56
N LEU A 90 -1.96 45.94 -24.41
CA LEU A 90 -3.25 45.24 -24.40
C LEU A 90 -3.35 44.27 -23.21
N PHE A 91 -2.43 43.32 -23.10
CA PHE A 91 -2.60 42.20 -22.17
C PHE A 91 -2.24 42.56 -20.73
N ARG A 92 -1.28 43.46 -20.52
CA ARG A 92 -0.86 43.88 -19.18
C ARG A 92 -1.65 45.10 -18.70
N ASP A 93 -1.72 46.14 -19.53
CA ASP A 93 -2.26 47.43 -19.09
C ASP A 93 -3.78 47.52 -19.28
N GLN A 94 -4.34 46.96 -20.36
CA GLN A 94 -5.81 46.89 -20.53
C GLN A 94 -6.41 45.67 -19.81
N PHE A 95 -5.85 44.48 -19.95
CA PHE A 95 -6.45 43.27 -19.34
C PHE A 95 -5.95 42.95 -17.93
N ASP A 96 -5.22 43.87 -17.29
CA ASP A 96 -4.63 43.70 -15.95
C ASP A 96 -3.76 42.43 -15.80
N GLY A 97 -3.18 41.93 -16.89
CA GLY A 97 -2.43 40.67 -16.90
C GLY A 97 -3.29 39.42 -16.63
N ARG A 98 -4.63 39.52 -16.71
CA ARG A 98 -5.51 38.39 -16.46
C ARG A 98 -5.33 37.32 -17.53
N ASN A 99 -4.98 36.12 -17.05
CA ASN A 99 -4.81 34.93 -17.86
C ASN A 99 -5.75 33.78 -17.43
N LYS A 100 -6.75 34.06 -16.59
CA LYS A 100 -7.75 33.09 -16.14
C LYS A 100 -9.14 33.69 -16.18
N TYR A 101 -10.10 32.89 -16.63
CA TYR A 101 -11.52 33.18 -16.57
C TYR A 101 -12.18 32.25 -15.56
N ARG A 102 -12.74 32.81 -14.48
CA ARG A 102 -13.51 32.02 -13.50
C ARG A 102 -14.99 32.11 -13.86
N HIS A 103 -15.55 30.98 -14.30
CA HIS A 103 -16.97 30.88 -14.65
C HIS A 103 -17.84 30.79 -13.38
N SER A 104 -19.14 31.08 -13.52
CA SER A 104 -20.12 31.10 -12.42
C SER A 104 -20.28 29.74 -11.72
N ASN A 105 -20.05 28.63 -12.44
CA ASN A 105 -20.02 27.27 -11.87
C ASN A 105 -18.79 26.98 -11.00
N GLY A 106 -17.87 27.94 -10.82
CA GLY A 106 -16.66 27.80 -10.02
C GLY A 106 -15.44 27.28 -10.77
N LYS A 107 -15.56 26.79 -12.01
CA LYS A 107 -14.41 26.37 -12.83
C LYS A 107 -13.58 27.57 -13.26
N SER A 108 -12.26 27.41 -13.21
CA SER A 108 -11.32 28.37 -13.79
C SER A 108 -10.78 27.80 -15.10
N PHE A 109 -10.87 28.59 -16.16
CA PHE A 109 -10.32 28.29 -17.48
C PHE A 109 -9.08 29.14 -17.70
N ASP A 110 -7.99 28.52 -18.17
CA ASP A 110 -6.78 29.25 -18.52
C ASP A 110 -6.96 29.92 -19.89
N ILE A 111 -6.59 31.20 -19.98
CA ILE A 111 -6.71 32.00 -21.20
C ILE A 111 -5.33 32.08 -21.86
N GLN A 112 -5.30 31.75 -23.16
CA GLN A 112 -4.19 31.96 -24.04
C GLN A 112 -4.46 33.19 -24.92
N LEU A 113 -3.64 34.23 -24.77
CA LEU A 113 -3.68 35.43 -25.59
C LEU A 113 -2.53 35.41 -26.59
N ASN A 114 -2.85 35.62 -27.87
CA ASN A 114 -1.88 35.76 -28.94
C ASN A 114 -2.09 37.11 -29.65
N LEU A 115 -1.02 37.81 -30.00
CA LEU A 115 -1.05 38.99 -30.86
C LEU A 115 -0.06 38.81 -32.01
N ASP A 116 -0.55 38.74 -33.24
CA ASP A 116 0.29 38.60 -34.46
C ASP A 116 1.38 37.50 -34.34
N GLY A 117 1.06 36.37 -33.69
CA GLY A 117 2.00 35.27 -33.45
C GLY A 117 2.78 35.35 -32.13
N TYR A 118 2.76 36.48 -31.43
CA TYR A 118 3.32 36.62 -30.09
C TYR A 118 2.35 36.08 -29.02
N ASN A 119 2.72 34.98 -28.37
CA ASN A 119 1.94 34.38 -27.29
C ASN A 119 2.31 34.97 -25.93
N GLN A 120 1.32 35.40 -25.14
CA GLN A 120 1.54 35.75 -23.73
C GLN A 120 1.76 34.50 -22.86
N THR A 121 0.99 33.45 -23.13
CA THR A 121 1.06 32.14 -22.47
C THR A 121 1.11 31.05 -23.54
N VAL A 122 1.79 29.93 -23.25
CA VAL A 122 2.02 28.86 -24.25
C VAL A 122 0.83 27.90 -24.35
N ARG A 123 -0.01 27.83 -23.32
CA ARG A 123 -1.17 26.93 -23.23
C ARG A 123 -2.33 27.63 -22.53
N GLY A 124 -3.55 27.31 -22.95
CA GLY A 124 -4.79 27.70 -22.30
C GLY A 124 -5.97 26.88 -22.82
N ASP A 125 -7.06 26.86 -22.07
CA ASP A 125 -8.33 26.25 -22.45
C ASP A 125 -9.11 27.12 -23.44
N ILE A 126 -8.93 28.44 -23.34
CA ILE A 126 -9.56 29.45 -24.20
C ILE A 126 -8.45 30.15 -24.98
N TRP A 127 -8.43 30.03 -26.30
CA TRP A 127 -7.43 30.69 -27.13
C TRP A 127 -8.04 31.84 -27.94
N ILE A 128 -7.48 33.04 -27.73
CA ILE A 128 -7.90 34.29 -28.36
C ILE A 128 -6.73 34.82 -29.18
N GLU A 129 -6.94 34.97 -30.48
CA GLU A 129 -5.97 35.57 -31.41
C GLU A 129 -6.34 37.01 -31.74
N PHE A 130 -5.43 37.93 -31.45
CA PHE A 130 -5.51 39.32 -31.84
C PHE A 130 -4.65 39.56 -33.09
N TYR A 131 -5.18 40.33 -34.03
CA TYR A 131 -4.48 40.76 -35.23
C TYR A 131 -4.43 42.27 -35.30
N SER A 132 -3.22 42.82 -35.44
CA SER A 132 -3.00 44.26 -35.57
C SER A 132 -2.53 44.64 -36.99
N PRO A 133 -2.76 45.89 -37.44
CA PRO A 133 -2.21 46.42 -38.68
C PRO A 133 -0.69 46.31 -38.82
N ILE A 134 0.06 46.08 -37.73
CA ILE A 134 1.52 45.90 -37.75
C ILE A 134 1.90 44.66 -38.58
N SER A 135 1.08 43.60 -38.56
CA SER A 135 1.38 42.35 -39.29
C SER A 135 1.07 42.41 -40.80
N GLY A 136 0.62 43.55 -41.30
CA GLY A 136 0.45 43.83 -42.73
C GLY A 136 -0.46 42.80 -43.43
N SER A 137 0.14 41.92 -44.24
CA SER A 137 -0.62 40.94 -45.03
C SER A 137 -1.45 39.97 -44.19
N LEU A 138 -0.98 39.62 -43.00
CA LEU A 138 -1.69 38.71 -42.10
C LEU A 138 -2.98 39.36 -41.57
N TYR A 139 -2.89 40.63 -41.17
CA TYR A 139 -4.02 41.44 -40.75
C TYR A 139 -5.09 41.53 -41.83
N GLU A 140 -4.71 41.90 -43.07
CA GLU A 140 -5.67 42.04 -44.17
C GLU A 140 -6.39 40.74 -44.51
N THR A 141 -5.65 39.63 -44.50
CA THR A 141 -6.22 38.30 -44.76
C THR A 141 -7.26 37.92 -43.71
N LYS A 142 -6.94 38.15 -42.42
CA LYS A 142 -7.81 37.80 -41.29
C LYS A 142 -9.01 38.73 -41.17
N LYS A 143 -8.82 40.02 -41.49
CA LYS A 143 -9.89 41.03 -41.56
C LYS A 143 -10.87 40.76 -42.70
N ALA A 144 -10.38 40.33 -43.87
CA ALA A 144 -11.23 40.04 -45.03
C ALA A 144 -12.11 38.79 -44.84
N ASN A 145 -11.64 37.80 -44.08
CA ASN A 145 -12.43 36.58 -43.82
C ASN A 145 -12.29 36.07 -42.37
N PRO A 146 -12.93 36.75 -41.39
CA PRO A 146 -12.89 36.36 -39.98
C PRO A 146 -13.53 34.99 -39.71
N PHE A 147 -14.45 34.55 -40.57
CA PHE A 147 -15.09 33.24 -40.49
C PHE A 147 -14.10 32.10 -40.72
N LEU A 148 -13.35 32.14 -41.84
CA LEU A 148 -12.28 31.16 -42.09
C LEU A 148 -11.15 31.25 -41.07
N ALA A 149 -10.92 32.45 -40.53
CA ALA A 149 -9.91 32.67 -39.51
C ALA A 149 -10.22 31.97 -38.18
N SER A 150 -11.50 31.92 -37.79
CA SER A 150 -11.98 31.34 -36.52
C SER A 150 -12.36 29.86 -36.59
N GLY A 151 -12.32 29.25 -37.78
CA GLY A 151 -12.51 27.81 -37.98
C GLY A 151 -11.21 26.98 -37.91
N GLY A 152 -10.07 27.64 -37.69
CA GLY A 152 -8.76 26.99 -37.49
C GLY A 152 -8.56 26.52 -36.05
N ASN A 153 -7.30 26.42 -35.61
CA ASN A 153 -6.98 26.00 -34.24
C ASN A 153 -7.50 27.00 -33.17
N SER A 154 -7.78 28.26 -33.53
CA SER A 154 -8.29 29.31 -32.65
C SER A 154 -9.78 29.56 -32.86
N ASN A 155 -10.57 29.39 -31.81
CA ASN A 155 -12.02 29.55 -31.87
C ASN A 155 -12.49 31.00 -31.68
N ILE A 156 -11.58 31.92 -31.35
CA ILE A 156 -11.86 33.34 -31.11
C ILE A 156 -10.81 34.20 -31.84
N VAL A 157 -11.28 35.12 -32.68
CA VAL A 157 -10.45 36.04 -33.45
C VAL A 157 -10.87 37.48 -33.16
N ALA A 158 -9.92 38.33 -32.84
CA ALA A 158 -10.10 39.74 -32.54
C ALA A 158 -9.27 40.61 -33.50
N ILE A 159 -9.93 41.44 -34.29
CA ILE A 159 -9.29 42.32 -35.28
C ILE A 159 -9.24 43.74 -34.69
N LEU A 160 -8.03 44.25 -34.45
CA LEU A 160 -7.83 45.60 -33.94
C LEU A 160 -8.18 46.66 -35.00
N PRO A 161 -8.69 47.84 -34.61
CA PRO A 161 -9.01 48.91 -35.55
C PRO A 161 -7.74 49.54 -36.17
N GLU A 162 -7.92 50.10 -37.38
CA GLU A 162 -6.89 50.91 -38.04
C GLU A 162 -6.85 52.33 -37.46
N THR A 163 -5.80 52.61 -36.69
CA THR A 163 -5.59 53.91 -36.02
C THR A 163 -4.17 54.42 -36.30
N PRO A 164 -3.89 54.98 -37.50
CA PRO A 164 -2.54 55.36 -37.90
C PRO A 164 -1.83 56.34 -36.94
N ALA A 165 -2.60 57.16 -36.21
CA ALA A 165 -2.06 58.05 -35.18
C ALA A 165 -1.45 57.26 -34.00
N PHE A 166 -2.16 56.23 -33.52
CA PHE A 166 -1.71 55.38 -32.41
C PHE A 166 -0.44 54.61 -32.77
N TYR A 167 -0.42 53.92 -33.92
CA TYR A 167 0.75 53.15 -34.35
C TYR A 167 1.98 54.05 -34.61
N ARG A 168 1.78 55.28 -35.08
CA ARG A 168 2.86 56.27 -35.21
C ARG A 168 3.43 56.68 -33.86
N GLU A 169 2.58 56.93 -32.87
CA GLU A 169 3.02 57.25 -31.51
C GLU A 169 3.71 56.06 -30.84
N LEU A 170 3.23 54.83 -31.05
CA LEU A 170 3.84 53.59 -30.57
C LEU A 170 5.25 53.43 -31.15
N SER A 171 5.41 53.60 -32.47
CA SER A 171 6.71 53.51 -33.12
C SER A 171 7.66 54.60 -32.62
N LEU A 172 7.19 55.84 -32.45
CA LEU A 172 7.99 56.94 -31.89
C LEU A 172 8.40 56.67 -30.42
N TYR A 173 7.50 56.09 -29.62
CA TYR A 173 7.79 55.66 -28.25
C TYR A 173 8.94 54.64 -28.23
N LEU A 174 8.86 53.60 -29.06
CA LEU A 174 9.87 52.55 -29.16
C LEU A 174 11.21 53.05 -29.69
N LYS A 175 11.19 53.93 -30.70
CA LYS A 175 12.39 54.61 -31.20
C LYS A 175 13.09 55.41 -30.11
N THR A 176 12.31 56.18 -29.35
CA THR A 176 12.85 56.97 -28.23
C THR A 176 13.41 56.06 -27.14
N ASP A 177 12.70 54.99 -26.77
CA ASP A 177 13.13 54.01 -25.77
C ASP A 177 14.46 53.32 -26.15
N LEU A 178 14.57 52.86 -27.39
CA LEU A 178 15.78 52.29 -27.97
C LEU A 178 16.96 53.25 -27.93
N TYR A 179 16.72 54.50 -28.34
CA TYR A 179 17.73 55.54 -28.33
C TYR A 179 18.23 55.85 -26.91
N LEU A 180 17.31 55.96 -25.94
CA LEU A 180 17.66 56.18 -24.53
C LEU A 180 18.49 55.00 -23.99
N ALA A 181 18.10 53.77 -24.31
CA ALA A 181 18.82 52.56 -23.90
C ALA A 181 20.23 52.49 -24.50
N ALA A 182 20.38 52.82 -25.78
CA ALA A 182 21.68 52.82 -26.47
C ALA A 182 22.65 53.88 -25.92
N ASN A 183 22.14 54.97 -25.36
CA ASN A 183 22.95 56.03 -24.76
C ASN A 183 23.22 55.83 -23.26
N MET A 184 22.69 54.78 -22.63
CA MET A 184 23.03 54.45 -21.25
C MET A 184 24.51 53.99 -21.18
N GLY A 185 25.37 54.82 -20.58
CA GLY A 185 26.80 54.54 -20.40
C GLY A 185 27.73 55.22 -21.41
N ARG A 186 27.21 56.03 -22.33
CA ARG A 186 28.02 56.89 -23.20
C ARG A 186 28.48 58.15 -22.45
N GLU A 187 29.71 58.60 -22.67
CA GLU A 187 30.13 59.94 -22.22
C GLU A 187 29.39 61.00 -23.05
N LEU A 188 28.48 61.71 -22.38
CA LEU A 188 27.61 62.73 -22.97
C LEU A 188 27.96 64.09 -22.38
N THR A 189 27.88 65.13 -23.20
CA THR A 189 28.03 66.51 -22.72
C THR A 189 26.88 66.88 -21.77
N ASN A 190 27.08 67.86 -20.89
CA ASN A 190 26.02 68.34 -19.98
C ASN A 190 24.75 68.80 -20.73
N GLY A 191 24.90 69.33 -21.95
CA GLY A 191 23.77 69.70 -22.81
C GLY A 191 22.98 68.48 -23.28
N GLU A 192 23.66 67.47 -23.83
CA GLU A 192 23.04 66.22 -24.29
C GLU A 192 22.38 65.46 -23.14
N GLN A 193 23.00 65.42 -21.95
CA GLN A 193 22.40 64.78 -20.77
C GLN A 193 21.05 65.40 -20.40
N ASN A 194 20.94 66.74 -20.44
CA ASN A 194 19.68 67.43 -20.15
C ASN A 194 18.62 67.13 -21.22
N ILE A 195 19.00 67.09 -22.50
CA ILE A 195 18.08 66.77 -23.60
C ILE A 195 17.58 65.33 -23.50
N ILE A 196 18.48 64.38 -23.22
CA ILE A 196 18.15 62.95 -23.02
C ILE A 196 17.21 62.79 -21.83
N ALA A 197 17.47 63.49 -20.72
CA ALA A 197 16.59 63.48 -19.55
C ALA A 197 15.20 64.06 -19.86
N GLN A 198 15.12 65.12 -20.68
CA GLN A 198 13.85 65.66 -21.15
C GLN A 198 13.11 64.66 -22.05
N LYS A 199 13.79 64.06 -23.03
CA LYS A 199 13.21 63.03 -23.91
C LYS A 199 12.73 61.80 -23.15
N SER A 200 13.44 61.41 -22.09
CA SER A 200 13.00 60.35 -21.18
C SER A 200 11.66 60.70 -20.52
N ARG A 201 11.52 61.91 -19.95
CA ARG A 201 10.26 62.37 -19.35
C ARG A 201 9.11 62.45 -20.35
N GLU A 202 9.37 63.01 -21.54
CA GLU A 202 8.41 63.03 -22.65
C GLU A 202 7.96 61.61 -23.02
N ASN A 203 8.88 60.65 -23.05
CA ASN A 203 8.57 59.26 -23.41
C ASN A 203 7.72 58.56 -22.36
N VAL A 204 7.91 58.86 -21.08
CA VAL A 204 7.02 58.39 -19.99
C VAL A 204 5.60 58.95 -20.17
N THR A 205 5.47 60.25 -20.45
CA THR A 205 4.15 60.85 -20.74
C THR A 205 3.52 60.24 -21.99
N ARG A 206 4.31 60.00 -23.05
CA ARG A 206 3.86 59.32 -24.27
C ARG A 206 3.34 57.92 -23.97
N ARG A 207 4.03 57.16 -23.11
CA ARG A 207 3.58 55.82 -22.70
C ARG A 207 2.23 55.86 -21.99
N ASN A 208 2.00 56.85 -21.11
CA ASN A 208 0.71 57.00 -20.44
C ASN A 208 -0.43 57.30 -21.43
N ARG A 209 -0.17 58.18 -22.42
CA ARG A 209 -1.13 58.45 -23.51
C ARG A 209 -1.41 57.22 -24.36
N LEU A 210 -0.40 56.41 -24.65
CA LEU A 210 -0.58 55.14 -25.36
C LEU A 210 -1.44 54.16 -24.56
N VAL A 211 -1.33 54.12 -23.23
CA VAL A 211 -2.22 53.30 -22.38
C VAL A 211 -3.66 53.80 -22.48
N GLU A 212 -3.88 55.10 -22.40
CA GLU A 212 -5.23 55.67 -22.55
C GLU A 212 -5.81 55.39 -23.93
N ALA A 213 -5.04 55.62 -24.99
CA ALA A 213 -5.46 55.36 -26.37
C ALA A 213 -5.66 53.86 -26.67
N ALA A 214 -4.94 52.96 -25.98
CA ALA A 214 -5.15 51.53 -26.12
C ALA A 214 -6.55 51.08 -25.66
N ALA A 215 -7.20 51.83 -24.76
CA ALA A 215 -8.60 51.56 -24.40
C ALA A 215 -9.53 51.75 -25.61
N ASP A 216 -9.30 52.78 -26.43
CA ASP A 216 -10.06 53.02 -27.66
C ASP A 216 -9.81 51.94 -28.71
N ILE A 217 -8.58 51.41 -28.78
CA ILE A 217 -8.24 50.25 -29.63
C ILE A 217 -9.05 49.02 -29.23
N VAL A 218 -9.11 48.71 -27.93
CA VAL A 218 -9.92 47.60 -27.41
C VAL A 218 -11.40 47.83 -27.70
N ALA A 219 -11.91 49.05 -27.48
CA ALA A 219 -13.31 49.41 -27.75
C ALA A 219 -13.71 49.25 -29.23
N GLY A 220 -12.79 49.55 -30.16
CA GLY A 220 -12.99 49.45 -31.60
C GLY A 220 -12.67 48.07 -32.19
N THR A 221 -12.30 47.10 -31.36
CA THR A 221 -11.91 45.76 -31.83
C THR A 221 -13.13 44.97 -32.30
N THR A 222 -13.04 44.38 -33.49
CA THR A 222 -14.09 43.50 -34.02
C THR A 222 -13.79 42.07 -33.60
N VAL A 223 -14.71 41.42 -32.87
CA VAL A 223 -14.53 40.07 -32.34
C VAL A 223 -15.41 39.08 -33.11
N THR A 224 -14.86 37.93 -33.45
CA THR A 224 -15.56 36.79 -34.04
C THR A 224 -15.33 35.57 -33.16
N ILE A 225 -16.41 34.92 -32.73
CA ILE A 225 -16.39 33.71 -31.89
C ILE A 225 -17.08 32.60 -32.67
N LEU A 226 -16.36 31.49 -32.93
CA LEU A 226 -16.88 30.33 -33.67
C LEU A 226 -17.53 30.69 -35.02
N GLY A 227 -16.90 31.60 -35.76
CA GLY A 227 -17.41 32.11 -37.04
C GLY A 227 -18.53 33.15 -36.94
N SER A 228 -19.07 33.43 -35.76
CA SER A 228 -20.14 34.41 -35.57
C SER A 228 -19.58 35.74 -35.05
N PRO A 229 -20.02 36.89 -35.60
CA PRO A 229 -19.60 38.19 -35.07
C PRO A 229 -20.15 38.38 -33.66
N PHE A 230 -19.29 38.83 -32.75
CA PHE A 230 -19.62 39.12 -31.37
C PHE A 230 -19.22 40.56 -31.05
N GLN A 231 -20.13 41.32 -30.44
CA GLN A 231 -19.87 42.69 -30.03
C GLN A 231 -19.96 42.79 -28.51
N PRO A 232 -18.81 42.85 -27.80
CA PRO A 232 -18.78 43.03 -26.36
C PRO A 232 -19.48 44.33 -25.95
N LYS A 233 -20.23 44.30 -24.86
CA LYS A 233 -20.83 45.49 -24.24
C LYS A 233 -19.77 46.32 -23.52
N SER A 234 -18.78 45.66 -22.92
CA SER A 234 -17.66 46.36 -22.29
C SER A 234 -16.71 46.94 -23.34
N LYS A 235 -16.32 48.20 -23.15
CA LYS A 235 -15.48 48.97 -24.09
C LYS A 235 -14.05 49.19 -23.60
N GLY A 236 -13.60 48.50 -22.55
CA GLY A 236 -12.22 48.61 -22.07
C GLY A 236 -11.99 47.91 -20.74
N LYS A 237 -10.72 47.70 -20.38
CA LYS A 237 -10.24 46.92 -19.23
C LYS A 237 -10.41 45.39 -19.36
N SER A 238 -10.24 44.66 -18.25
CA SER A 238 -10.40 43.20 -18.20
C SER A 238 -11.80 42.69 -18.55
N ASP A 239 -12.84 43.51 -18.40
CA ASP A 239 -14.23 43.06 -18.58
C ASP A 239 -14.56 42.70 -20.02
N PHE A 240 -13.94 43.39 -21.00
CA PHE A 240 -13.99 43.03 -22.42
C PHE A 240 -13.55 41.57 -22.63
N LEU A 241 -12.44 41.18 -22.00
CA LEU A 241 -11.90 39.82 -22.10
C LEU A 241 -12.81 38.81 -21.40
N MET A 242 -13.36 39.14 -20.23
CA MET A 242 -14.26 38.26 -19.48
C MET A 242 -15.55 37.97 -20.25
N GLU A 243 -16.13 38.98 -20.91
CA GLU A 243 -17.37 38.84 -21.69
C GLU A 243 -17.18 37.91 -22.91
N ILE A 244 -16.03 38.02 -23.59
CA ILE A 244 -15.65 37.11 -24.69
C ILE A 244 -15.52 35.68 -24.18
N CYS A 245 -14.84 35.49 -23.04
CA CYS A 245 -14.66 34.16 -22.44
C CYS A 245 -16.00 33.54 -22.00
N GLU A 246 -16.88 34.33 -21.40
CA GLU A 246 -18.22 33.90 -20.98
C GLU A 246 -19.06 33.42 -22.16
N TYR A 247 -19.09 34.20 -23.25
CA TYR A 247 -19.82 33.82 -24.46
C TYR A 247 -19.25 32.55 -25.09
N TYR A 248 -17.92 32.47 -25.22
CA TYR A 248 -17.27 31.28 -25.77
C TYR A 248 -17.54 30.02 -24.94
N VAL A 249 -17.44 30.11 -23.61
CA VAL A 249 -17.70 28.99 -22.71
C VAL A 249 -19.15 28.54 -22.83
N THR A 250 -20.09 29.48 -22.87
CA THR A 250 -21.52 29.18 -23.04
C THR A 250 -21.81 28.49 -24.38
N ALA A 251 -21.12 28.89 -25.45
CA ALA A 251 -21.31 28.32 -26.78
C ALA A 251 -20.68 26.94 -26.97
N GLN A 252 -19.47 26.70 -26.44
CA GLN A 252 -18.76 25.42 -26.59
C GLN A 252 -19.18 24.37 -25.56
N PHE A 253 -19.37 24.76 -24.31
CA PHE A 253 -19.67 23.82 -23.22
C PHE A 253 -21.17 23.64 -23.04
N THR A 254 -21.81 23.08 -24.08
CA THR A 254 -23.27 22.88 -24.13
C THR A 254 -23.83 21.99 -23.02
N LYS A 255 -22.99 21.15 -22.40
CA LYS A 255 -23.34 20.26 -21.28
C LYS A 255 -22.89 20.77 -19.91
N LEU A 256 -22.44 22.02 -19.82
CA LEU A 256 -21.99 22.62 -18.55
C LEU A 256 -23.11 22.66 -17.51
N ASN A 257 -24.33 23.00 -17.92
CA ASN A 257 -25.50 23.12 -17.06
C ASN A 257 -26.09 21.77 -16.60
N LEU A 258 -25.53 20.63 -17.02
CA LEU A 258 -25.93 19.33 -16.46
C LEU A 258 -25.54 19.21 -14.98
N LEU A 259 -24.46 19.89 -14.58
CA LEU A 259 -24.02 20.05 -13.20
C LEU A 259 -24.46 21.43 -12.70
N ALA A 260 -25.73 21.52 -12.28
CA ALA A 260 -26.35 22.78 -11.87
C ALA A 260 -25.80 23.30 -10.53
N GLU A 261 -25.54 22.40 -9.58
CA GLU A 261 -25.10 22.72 -8.21
C GLU A 261 -23.76 22.03 -7.90
N PRO A 262 -22.63 22.56 -8.41
CA PRO A 262 -21.32 21.99 -8.11
C PRO A 262 -21.01 22.11 -6.61
N SER A 263 -20.46 21.05 -6.02
CA SER A 263 -19.97 21.08 -4.64
C SER A 263 -18.75 22.00 -4.54
N PRO A 264 -18.78 23.02 -3.65
CA PRO A 264 -17.67 23.95 -3.46
C PRO A 264 -16.49 23.32 -2.70
N ASP A 265 -16.76 22.35 -1.81
CA ASP A 265 -15.76 21.60 -1.04
C ASP A 265 -15.90 20.10 -1.36
N TRP A 266 -15.57 19.78 -2.62
CA TRP A 266 -15.73 18.44 -3.16
C TRP A 266 -14.93 17.39 -2.40
N GLU A 267 -13.75 17.72 -1.86
CA GLU A 267 -12.92 16.79 -1.09
C GLU A 267 -13.63 16.38 0.20
N ARG A 268 -14.18 17.36 0.94
CA ARG A 268 -14.97 17.07 2.14
C ARG A 268 -16.22 16.27 1.79
N THR A 269 -16.89 16.57 0.68
CA THR A 269 -18.05 15.79 0.22
C THR A 269 -17.66 14.34 -0.05
N VAL A 270 -16.57 14.07 -0.79
CA VAL A 270 -16.06 12.71 -1.03
C VAL A 270 -15.73 11.99 0.27
N ARG A 271 -15.02 12.66 1.21
CA ARG A 271 -14.69 12.08 2.53
C ARG A 271 -15.96 11.71 3.32
N THR A 272 -16.96 12.57 3.28
CA THR A 272 -18.24 12.34 3.99
C THR A 272 -19.00 11.18 3.36
N LEU A 273 -19.12 11.15 2.04
CA LEU A 273 -19.77 10.06 1.31
C LEU A 273 -19.07 8.73 1.58
N LEU A 274 -17.74 8.68 1.57
CA LEU A 274 -16.95 7.44 1.71
C LEU A 274 -16.62 7.05 3.17
N SER A 275 -17.15 7.77 4.17
CA SER A 275 -16.94 7.45 5.60
C SER A 275 -17.74 6.23 6.08
N PRO A 276 -17.19 5.32 6.90
CA PRO A 276 -17.90 4.10 7.34
C PRO A 276 -19.20 4.34 8.12
N HIS A 277 -19.41 5.52 8.70
CA HIS A 277 -20.61 5.89 9.49
C HIS A 277 -21.58 6.80 8.71
N SER A 278 -21.43 6.90 7.39
CA SER A 278 -22.35 7.70 6.59
C SER A 278 -23.70 6.98 6.47
N ASP A 279 -24.63 7.23 7.40
CA ASP A 279 -26.06 6.90 7.27
C ASP A 279 -26.76 7.84 6.27
N VAL A 280 -26.04 8.30 5.25
CA VAL A 280 -26.64 9.07 4.17
C VAL A 280 -27.47 8.08 3.37
N MET A 281 -28.69 7.85 3.82
CA MET A 281 -29.81 7.38 3.00
C MET A 281 -29.95 8.41 1.91
N ILE A 282 -29.24 8.18 0.79
CA ILE A 282 -29.28 9.11 -0.31
C ILE A 282 -30.56 8.87 -1.07
N ASP A 283 -31.64 9.51 -0.61
CA ASP A 283 -32.90 9.58 -1.32
C ASP A 283 -32.64 10.13 -2.73
N GLU A 284 -33.13 9.41 -3.75
CA GLU A 284 -33.04 9.83 -5.16
C GLU A 284 -33.63 11.24 -5.38
N HIS A 285 -34.54 11.65 -4.49
CA HIS A 285 -35.22 12.95 -4.51
C HIS A 285 -34.37 14.12 -3.99
N ASN A 286 -33.20 13.87 -3.38
CA ASN A 286 -32.34 14.91 -2.79
C ASN A 286 -30.93 14.96 -3.40
N ILE A 287 -30.77 14.44 -4.63
CA ILE A 287 -29.51 14.49 -5.37
C ILE A 287 -29.35 15.91 -5.95
N ALA A 288 -28.31 16.63 -5.56
CA ALA A 288 -28.05 18.00 -6.04
C ALA A 288 -27.86 18.11 -7.57
N ASN A 289 -27.57 17.00 -8.27
CA ASN A 289 -27.31 16.99 -9.72
C ASN A 289 -27.75 15.67 -10.42
N PRO A 290 -29.07 15.40 -10.55
CA PRO A 290 -29.55 14.11 -11.07
C PRO A 290 -29.19 13.89 -12.54
N LYS A 291 -29.19 14.94 -13.36
CA LYS A 291 -28.84 14.85 -14.80
C LYS A 291 -27.35 14.55 -15.02
N ALA A 292 -26.46 15.15 -14.24
CA ALA A 292 -25.03 14.86 -14.29
C ALA A 292 -24.72 13.43 -13.85
N LEU A 293 -25.39 12.97 -12.78
CA LEU A 293 -25.28 11.61 -12.27
C LEU A 293 -25.70 10.58 -13.33
N GLU A 294 -26.84 10.81 -14.00
CA GLU A 294 -27.34 9.93 -15.06
C GLU A 294 -26.39 9.88 -16.27
N ASP A 295 -25.81 11.01 -16.70
CA ASP A 295 -24.87 11.01 -17.82
C ASP A 295 -23.59 10.21 -17.49
N ILE A 296 -23.08 10.30 -16.24
CA ILE A 296 -21.97 9.44 -15.76
C ILE A 296 -22.38 7.97 -15.73
N ARG A 297 -23.57 7.66 -15.18
CA ARG A 297 -24.10 6.29 -15.11
C ARG A 297 -24.21 5.67 -16.50
N GLN A 298 -24.78 6.39 -17.46
CA GLN A 298 -24.88 5.96 -18.85
C GLN A 298 -23.50 5.75 -19.48
N PHE A 299 -22.54 6.63 -19.20
CA PHE A 299 -21.17 6.47 -19.68
C PHE A 299 -20.49 5.21 -19.14
N ILE A 300 -20.61 4.92 -17.84
CA ILE A 300 -20.06 3.70 -17.23
C ILE A 300 -20.74 2.46 -17.82
N MET A 301 -22.06 2.50 -18.01
CA MET A 301 -22.81 1.41 -18.63
C MET A 301 -22.35 1.12 -20.06
N LEU A 302 -22.19 2.14 -20.89
CA LEU A 302 -21.69 2.00 -22.27
C LEU A 302 -20.24 1.50 -22.31
N SER A 303 -19.40 1.98 -21.39
CA SER A 303 -17.99 1.55 -21.28
C SER A 303 -17.89 0.07 -20.91
N HIS A 304 -18.73 -0.37 -19.96
CA HIS A 304 -18.84 -1.79 -19.60
C HIS A 304 -19.35 -2.64 -20.78
N ALA A 305 -20.40 -2.20 -21.48
CA ALA A 305 -20.92 -2.90 -22.66
C ALA A 305 -19.89 -3.01 -23.81
N ALA A 306 -18.98 -2.04 -23.91
CA ALA A 306 -17.87 -2.05 -24.86
C ALA A 306 -16.67 -2.90 -24.40
N GLY A 307 -16.73 -3.54 -23.22
CA GLY A 307 -15.65 -4.33 -22.65
C GLY A 307 -14.42 -3.50 -22.23
N LYS A 308 -14.57 -2.18 -22.07
CA LYS A 308 -13.50 -1.26 -21.69
C LYS A 308 -13.86 -0.55 -20.40
N ALA A 309 -13.36 -1.06 -19.28
CA ALA A 309 -13.49 -0.37 -18.00
C ALA A 309 -12.78 0.99 -18.05
N ALA A 310 -13.42 2.03 -17.52
CA ALA A 310 -12.91 3.39 -17.61
C ALA A 310 -11.94 3.67 -16.44
N MET A 311 -10.80 4.29 -16.72
CA MET A 311 -9.94 4.81 -15.64
C MET A 311 -10.55 6.10 -15.09
N LEU A 312 -10.40 6.34 -13.78
CA LEU A 312 -10.91 7.55 -13.13
C LEU A 312 -10.32 8.81 -13.80
N SER A 313 -9.05 8.78 -14.20
CA SER A 313 -8.41 9.87 -14.94
C SER A 313 -9.08 10.18 -16.27
N ASP A 314 -9.45 9.16 -17.04
CA ASP A 314 -10.16 9.32 -18.31
C ASP A 314 -11.55 9.92 -18.10
N VAL A 315 -12.26 9.48 -17.05
CA VAL A 315 -13.59 10.02 -16.71
C VAL A 315 -13.48 11.49 -16.33
N VAL A 316 -12.58 11.83 -15.40
CA VAL A 316 -12.34 13.22 -14.96
C VAL A 316 -11.93 14.10 -16.14
N ALA A 317 -11.01 13.64 -17.00
CA ALA A 317 -10.56 14.38 -18.18
C ALA A 317 -11.69 14.61 -19.18
N LYS A 318 -12.55 13.61 -19.42
CA LYS A 318 -13.70 13.71 -20.32
C LYS A 318 -14.68 14.80 -19.86
N TYR A 319 -15.10 14.76 -18.60
CA TYR A 319 -16.08 15.71 -18.04
C TYR A 319 -15.47 17.10 -17.75
N GLY A 320 -14.14 17.20 -17.71
CA GLY A 320 -13.43 18.47 -17.67
C GLY A 320 -13.35 19.20 -19.03
N ARG A 321 -13.49 18.49 -20.15
CA ARG A 321 -13.35 19.02 -21.52
C ARG A 321 -14.68 19.40 -22.16
N ILE A 322 -14.63 20.00 -23.35
CA ILE A 322 -15.80 20.26 -24.21
C ILE A 322 -16.47 18.91 -24.51
N PRO A 323 -17.81 18.79 -24.37
CA PRO A 323 -18.80 19.85 -24.13
C PRO A 323 -19.20 20.08 -22.65
N TYR A 324 -18.56 19.45 -21.66
CA TYR A 324 -18.99 19.47 -20.25
C TYR A 324 -18.38 20.61 -19.43
N GLY A 325 -17.06 20.67 -19.31
CA GLY A 325 -16.40 21.78 -18.59
C GLY A 325 -16.74 21.84 -17.09
N TRP A 326 -16.93 20.70 -16.43
CA TRP A 326 -17.26 20.68 -15.00
C TRP A 326 -16.05 21.04 -14.13
N PRO A 327 -16.25 21.68 -12.96
CA PRO A 327 -15.18 22.01 -12.03
C PRO A 327 -14.51 20.75 -11.47
N ASP A 328 -13.23 20.88 -11.12
CA ASP A 328 -12.44 19.78 -10.59
C ASP A 328 -13.09 19.17 -9.35
N GLY A 329 -12.97 17.85 -9.20
CA GLY A 329 -13.47 17.14 -8.03
C GLY A 329 -14.95 16.76 -8.06
N ASN A 330 -15.77 17.48 -8.83
CA ASN A 330 -17.21 17.25 -8.88
C ASN A 330 -17.59 15.93 -9.57
N VAL A 331 -16.81 15.50 -10.55
CA VAL A 331 -16.95 14.18 -11.17
C VAL A 331 -16.70 13.08 -10.13
N GLN A 332 -15.70 13.26 -9.27
CA GLN A 332 -15.33 12.33 -8.21
C GLN A 332 -16.44 12.25 -7.15
N VAL A 333 -17.09 13.36 -6.81
CA VAL A 333 -18.26 13.37 -5.92
C VAL A 333 -19.39 12.51 -6.50
N LEU A 334 -19.69 12.66 -7.79
CA LEU A 334 -20.75 11.87 -8.45
C LEU A 334 -20.39 10.38 -8.55
N ILE A 335 -19.14 10.04 -8.85
CA ILE A 335 -18.70 8.63 -8.87
C ILE A 335 -18.70 8.04 -7.45
N ALA A 336 -18.28 8.81 -6.43
CA ALA A 336 -18.33 8.37 -5.04
C ALA A 336 -19.77 8.10 -4.57
N TYR A 337 -20.73 8.91 -5.04
CA TYR A 337 -22.15 8.67 -4.86
C TYR A 337 -22.58 7.33 -5.47
N LEU A 338 -22.28 7.08 -6.76
CA LEU A 338 -22.64 5.82 -7.43
C LEU A 338 -21.99 4.60 -6.77
N PHE A 339 -20.75 4.76 -6.31
CA PHE A 339 -20.04 3.71 -5.58
C PHE A 339 -20.71 3.38 -4.25
N ARG A 340 -21.23 4.39 -3.54
CA ARG A 340 -21.99 4.17 -2.30
C ARG A 340 -23.34 3.51 -2.48
N GLN A 341 -23.98 3.73 -3.61
CA GLN A 341 -25.20 3.02 -3.98
C GLN A 341 -24.95 1.60 -4.52
N ASN A 342 -23.69 1.14 -4.52
CA ASN A 342 -23.27 -0.14 -5.11
C ASN A 342 -23.63 -0.29 -6.60
N GLU A 343 -23.81 0.82 -7.33
CA GLU A 343 -24.06 0.79 -8.77
C GLU A 343 -22.75 0.65 -9.58
N VAL A 344 -21.65 1.02 -8.95
CA VAL A 344 -20.32 1.08 -9.53
C VAL A 344 -19.35 0.38 -8.59
N LEU A 345 -18.34 -0.29 -9.14
CA LEU A 345 -17.25 -0.91 -8.42
C LEU A 345 -15.95 -0.14 -8.69
N VAL A 346 -15.11 -0.07 -7.67
CA VAL A 346 -13.78 0.55 -7.75
C VAL A 346 -12.74 -0.54 -7.66
N TRP A 347 -11.91 -0.67 -8.69
CA TRP A 347 -10.80 -1.62 -8.71
C TRP A 347 -9.46 -0.89 -8.56
N HIS A 348 -8.62 -1.39 -7.65
CA HIS A 348 -7.29 -0.85 -7.37
C HIS A 348 -6.35 -1.95 -6.84
N ASN A 349 -5.10 -2.00 -7.31
CA ASN A 349 -4.07 -2.96 -6.87
C ASN A 349 -4.59 -4.41 -6.76
N SER A 350 -5.19 -4.95 -7.82
CA SER A 350 -5.68 -6.34 -7.89
C SER A 350 -6.82 -6.71 -6.94
N GLY A 351 -7.57 -5.73 -6.43
CA GLY A 351 -8.78 -6.01 -5.65
C GLY A 351 -9.78 -4.86 -5.69
N TYR A 352 -10.89 -5.08 -4.97
CA TYR A 352 -11.98 -4.12 -4.82
C TYR A 352 -12.01 -3.61 -3.37
N PRO A 353 -11.36 -2.47 -3.09
CA PRO A 353 -11.35 -1.89 -1.74
C PRO A 353 -12.74 -1.44 -1.27
N GLU A 354 -12.96 -1.51 0.05
CA GLU A 354 -14.14 -0.92 0.70
C GLU A 354 -14.15 0.62 0.58
N PRO A 355 -15.32 1.27 0.62
CA PRO A 355 -15.46 2.71 0.41
C PRO A 355 -14.51 3.59 1.22
N ALA A 356 -14.29 3.27 2.50
CA ALA A 356 -13.41 4.02 3.39
C ALA A 356 -11.95 4.04 2.92
N ALA A 357 -11.47 2.96 2.31
CA ALA A 357 -10.11 2.86 1.77
C ALA A 357 -9.94 3.63 0.43
N CYS A 358 -11.05 4.00 -0.22
CA CYS A 358 -11.04 4.69 -1.51
C CYS A 358 -10.93 6.22 -1.40
N ILE A 359 -11.02 6.81 -0.20
CA ILE A 359 -11.01 8.27 -0.01
C ILE A 359 -9.81 8.92 -0.72
N ASP A 360 -8.61 8.42 -0.46
CA ASP A 360 -7.39 8.96 -1.06
C ASP A 360 -7.30 8.68 -2.56
N LEU A 361 -7.89 7.58 -3.03
CA LEU A 361 -7.94 7.22 -4.45
C LEU A 361 -8.75 8.22 -5.27
N PHE A 362 -9.80 8.80 -4.68
CA PHE A 362 -10.65 9.81 -5.33
C PHE A 362 -10.10 11.23 -5.19
N ILE A 363 -9.30 11.52 -4.16
CA ILE A 363 -8.80 12.87 -3.89
C ILE A 363 -7.43 13.11 -4.53
N LYS A 364 -6.50 12.17 -4.44
CA LYS A 364 -5.12 12.37 -4.92
C LYS A 364 -5.03 12.13 -6.42
N SER A 365 -4.84 13.21 -7.18
CA SER A 365 -4.74 13.17 -8.65
C SER A 365 -3.68 12.21 -9.19
N SER A 366 -2.56 12.02 -8.47
CA SER A 366 -1.50 11.07 -8.82
C SER A 366 -1.92 9.60 -8.83
N LEU A 367 -3.10 9.29 -8.28
CA LEU A 367 -3.64 7.92 -8.20
C LEU A 367 -4.72 7.65 -9.24
N TYR A 368 -5.23 8.67 -9.95
CA TYR A 368 -6.38 8.53 -10.84
C TYR A 368 -6.16 7.52 -11.97
N ASP A 369 -4.92 7.43 -12.49
CA ASP A 369 -4.56 6.46 -13.54
C ASP A 369 -4.51 5.00 -13.06
N LYS A 370 -4.58 4.77 -11.74
CA LYS A 370 -4.54 3.44 -11.12
C LYS A 370 -5.91 2.96 -10.63
N VAL A 371 -6.93 3.80 -10.77
CA VAL A 371 -8.28 3.56 -10.27
C VAL A 371 -9.16 3.27 -11.47
N ARG A 372 -9.68 2.05 -11.53
CA ARG A 372 -10.59 1.62 -12.57
C ARG A 372 -12.01 1.61 -12.03
N ILE A 373 -12.92 2.17 -12.83
CA ILE A 373 -14.33 2.29 -12.51
C ILE A 373 -15.10 1.30 -13.39
N GLU A 374 -15.81 0.39 -12.73
CA GLU A 374 -16.56 -0.70 -13.38
C GLU A 374 -18.03 -0.64 -12.99
N LYS A 375 -18.92 -1.11 -13.87
CA LYS A 375 -20.34 -1.25 -13.53
C LYS A 375 -20.51 -2.40 -12.53
N ALA A 376 -21.27 -2.19 -11.46
CA ALA A 376 -21.69 -3.29 -10.60
C ALA A 376 -22.73 -4.16 -11.32
N VAL A 377 -22.53 -5.48 -11.28
CA VAL A 377 -23.46 -6.45 -11.85
C VAL A 377 -24.22 -7.10 -10.70
N GLY A 378 -25.55 -6.99 -10.72
CA GLY A 378 -26.41 -7.68 -9.76
C GLY A 378 -26.39 -9.19 -9.98
N ILE A 379 -26.75 -9.94 -8.95
CA ILE A 379 -26.91 -11.40 -9.03
C ILE A 379 -28.40 -11.70 -9.25
N GLU A 380 -28.70 -12.64 -10.14
CA GLU A 380 -30.07 -13.10 -10.35
C GLU A 380 -30.61 -13.83 -9.11
N ASP A 381 -31.91 -13.63 -8.81
CA ASP A 381 -32.55 -14.23 -7.62
C ASP A 381 -32.45 -15.76 -7.61
N ALA A 382 -32.49 -16.40 -8.78
CA ALA A 382 -32.34 -17.86 -8.91
C ALA A 382 -30.95 -18.35 -8.43
N VAL A 383 -29.90 -17.58 -8.68
CA VAL A 383 -28.54 -17.88 -8.21
C VAL A 383 -28.45 -17.72 -6.69
N LEU A 384 -29.05 -16.65 -6.15
CA LEU A 384 -29.11 -16.44 -4.70
C LEU A 384 -29.87 -17.56 -3.99
N GLU A 385 -31.00 -18.00 -4.53
CA GLU A 385 -31.78 -19.11 -3.97
C GLU A 385 -30.97 -20.42 -3.97
N ASN A 386 -30.25 -20.72 -5.05
CA ASN A 386 -29.44 -21.93 -5.14
C ASN A 386 -28.25 -21.92 -4.17
N VAL A 387 -27.55 -20.79 -4.06
CA VAL A 387 -26.45 -20.63 -3.09
C VAL A 387 -26.97 -20.73 -1.66
N THR A 388 -28.12 -20.13 -1.36
CA THR A 388 -28.81 -20.25 -0.06
C THR A 388 -29.05 -21.71 0.30
N LYS A 389 -29.61 -22.51 -0.62
CA LYS A 389 -29.82 -23.96 -0.42
C LYS A 389 -28.51 -24.72 -0.20
N THR A 390 -27.48 -24.36 -0.96
CA THR A 390 -26.14 -24.97 -0.84
C THR A 390 -25.51 -24.68 0.52
N VAL A 391 -25.59 -23.42 0.98
CA VAL A 391 -25.12 -22.98 2.31
C VAL A 391 -25.88 -23.69 3.44
N GLN A 392 -27.22 -23.77 3.35
CA GLN A 392 -28.03 -24.54 4.30
C GLN A 392 -27.62 -26.02 4.37
N THR A 393 -27.33 -26.62 3.21
CA THR A 393 -26.91 -28.01 3.12
C THR A 393 -25.53 -28.23 3.74
N LEU A 394 -24.60 -27.29 3.55
CA LEU A 394 -23.21 -27.38 4.01
C LEU A 394 -23.07 -27.07 5.51
N PHE A 395 -23.60 -25.93 5.95
CA PHE A 395 -23.35 -25.39 7.28
C PHE A 395 -24.50 -25.62 8.28
N ILE A 396 -25.66 -26.11 7.81
CA ILE A 396 -26.83 -26.38 8.67
C ILE A 396 -27.27 -25.12 9.45
N ASP A 397 -27.28 -23.97 8.79
CA ASP A 397 -27.71 -22.69 9.35
C ASP A 397 -28.70 -22.00 8.40
N TYR A 398 -29.42 -20.99 8.90
CA TYR A 398 -30.32 -20.14 8.13
C TYR A 398 -29.56 -18.93 7.58
N PRO A 399 -29.18 -18.93 6.29
CA PRO A 399 -28.44 -17.83 5.72
C PRO A 399 -29.32 -16.56 5.57
N PRO A 400 -28.70 -15.38 5.66
CA PRO A 400 -29.37 -14.10 5.44
C PRO A 400 -29.78 -13.91 3.96
N ALA A 401 -30.73 -13.00 3.72
CA ALA A 401 -31.41 -12.87 2.42
C ALA A 401 -30.66 -11.99 1.40
N THR A 402 -29.82 -11.05 1.85
CA THR A 402 -29.14 -10.13 0.93
C THR A 402 -27.81 -10.71 0.43
N THR A 403 -27.43 -10.38 -0.81
CA THR A 403 -26.16 -10.80 -1.43
C THR A 403 -24.95 -10.53 -0.54
N ARG A 404 -24.86 -9.32 0.03
CA ARG A 404 -23.74 -8.91 0.89
C ARG A 404 -23.69 -9.73 2.17
N GLU A 405 -24.81 -9.84 2.87
CA GLU A 405 -24.87 -10.60 4.12
C GLU A 405 -24.61 -12.09 3.88
N LEU A 406 -25.10 -12.65 2.78
CA LEU A 406 -24.86 -14.04 2.39
C LEU A 406 -23.39 -14.31 2.12
N ALA A 407 -22.72 -13.43 1.35
CA ALA A 407 -21.28 -13.54 1.11
C ALA A 407 -20.46 -13.40 2.40
N GLN A 408 -20.84 -12.49 3.31
CA GLN A 408 -20.20 -12.35 4.61
C GLN A 408 -20.39 -13.60 5.49
N HIS A 409 -21.60 -14.18 5.48
CA HIS A 409 -21.90 -15.41 6.19
C HIS A 409 -21.05 -16.58 5.64
N ILE A 410 -20.97 -16.75 4.31
CA ILE A 410 -20.10 -17.75 3.67
C ILE A 410 -18.63 -17.56 4.11
N ARG A 411 -18.10 -16.34 4.06
CA ARG A 411 -16.71 -16.07 4.48
C ARG A 411 -16.46 -16.41 5.95
N LYS A 412 -17.42 -16.12 6.82
CA LYS A 412 -17.34 -16.46 8.25
C LYS A 412 -17.25 -17.98 8.43
N GLU A 413 -18.15 -18.73 7.80
CA GLU A 413 -18.16 -20.20 7.95
C GLU A 413 -16.94 -20.86 7.29
N LEU A 414 -16.51 -20.39 6.11
CA LEU A 414 -15.25 -20.81 5.51
C LEU A 414 -14.05 -20.51 6.42
N GLY A 415 -14.06 -19.39 7.14
CA GLY A 415 -13.05 -19.04 8.14
C GLY A 415 -13.01 -20.03 9.31
N ASN A 416 -14.18 -20.42 9.84
CA ASN A 416 -14.30 -21.44 10.88
C ASN A 416 -13.74 -22.79 10.39
N CYS A 417 -14.14 -23.24 9.21
CA CYS A 417 -13.63 -24.45 8.58
C CYS A 417 -12.12 -24.39 8.36
N GLN A 418 -11.59 -23.25 7.92
CA GLN A 418 -10.15 -23.05 7.72
C GLN A 418 -9.36 -23.23 9.02
N GLN A 419 -9.89 -22.70 10.14
CA GLN A 419 -9.27 -22.84 11.45
C GLN A 419 -9.26 -24.31 11.91
N ASN A 420 -10.37 -25.03 11.72
CA ASN A 420 -10.47 -26.45 12.03
C ASN A 420 -9.48 -27.28 11.20
N VAL A 421 -9.45 -27.09 9.88
CA VAL A 421 -8.51 -27.75 8.96
C VAL A 421 -7.06 -27.49 9.37
N ARG A 422 -6.73 -26.25 9.77
CA ARG A 422 -5.39 -25.91 10.26
C ARG A 422 -5.04 -26.68 11.54
N SER A 423 -5.97 -26.77 12.49
CA SER A 423 -5.76 -27.50 13.75
C SER A 423 -5.56 -29.00 13.53
N TRP A 424 -6.33 -29.60 12.61
CA TRP A 424 -6.23 -31.02 12.27
C TRP A 424 -4.96 -31.35 11.50
N LYS A 425 -4.50 -30.42 10.65
CA LYS A 425 -3.22 -30.55 9.93
C LYS A 425 -2.03 -30.53 10.89
N GLU A 426 -2.06 -29.66 11.90
CA GLU A 426 -1.02 -29.61 12.94
C GLU A 426 -1.00 -30.92 13.76
N THR A 427 -2.19 -31.43 14.09
CA THR A 427 -2.40 -32.67 14.83
C THR A 427 -1.82 -33.91 14.11
N THR A 428 -1.74 -33.88 12.79
CA THR A 428 -1.27 -34.98 11.93
C THR A 428 0.13 -34.75 11.35
N LEU A 429 0.74 -33.59 11.62
CA LEU A 429 1.96 -33.11 10.96
C LEU A 429 3.17 -34.04 11.15
N HIS A 430 3.32 -34.60 12.35
CA HIS A 430 4.50 -35.40 12.70
C HIS A 430 4.51 -36.79 12.06
N ASN A 431 3.34 -37.35 11.75
CA ASN A 431 3.20 -38.70 11.17
C ASN A 431 2.00 -38.76 10.20
N PRO A 432 2.04 -38.04 9.06
CA PRO A 432 0.89 -37.91 8.17
C PRO A 432 0.47 -39.25 7.54
N ALA A 433 1.41 -40.19 7.35
CA ALA A 433 1.11 -41.51 6.82
C ALA A 433 0.30 -42.42 7.78
N SER A 434 0.22 -42.07 9.06
CA SER A 434 -0.49 -42.84 10.09
C SER A 434 -1.92 -42.35 10.35
N TYR A 435 -2.36 -41.30 9.67
CA TYR A 435 -3.70 -40.74 9.83
C TYR A 435 -4.50 -40.80 8.53
N PRO A 436 -5.80 -41.17 8.59
CA PRO A 436 -6.65 -41.23 7.41
C PRO A 436 -7.04 -39.81 6.95
N GLY A 437 -7.44 -39.69 5.68
CA GLY A 437 -7.99 -38.46 5.11
C GLY A 437 -7.03 -37.27 5.01
N THR A 438 -5.72 -37.47 5.14
CA THR A 438 -4.74 -36.37 5.06
C THR A 438 -4.67 -35.71 3.69
N GLU A 439 -4.95 -36.43 2.60
CA GLU A 439 -5.03 -35.85 1.26
C GLU A 439 -6.32 -35.04 1.08
N THR A 440 -7.46 -35.58 1.50
CA THR A 440 -8.75 -34.88 1.54
C THR A 440 -8.68 -33.59 2.37
N LEU A 441 -7.95 -33.61 3.49
CA LEU A 441 -7.70 -32.42 4.32
C LEU A 441 -6.94 -31.32 3.56
N LYS A 442 -5.97 -31.69 2.70
CA LYS A 442 -5.27 -30.72 1.85
C LYS A 442 -6.18 -30.16 0.77
N GLU A 443 -6.97 -31.01 0.12
CA GLU A 443 -7.92 -30.62 -0.92
C GLU A 443 -8.95 -29.60 -0.40
N ILE A 444 -9.57 -29.89 0.75
CA ILE A 444 -10.49 -28.98 1.43
C ILE A 444 -9.79 -27.66 1.77
N GLY A 445 -8.57 -27.72 2.33
CA GLY A 445 -7.80 -26.52 2.66
C GLY A 445 -7.47 -25.64 1.45
N LEU A 446 -7.15 -26.25 0.30
CA LEU A 446 -6.91 -25.54 -0.97
C LEU A 446 -8.20 -24.90 -1.48
N LYS A 447 -9.32 -25.62 -1.44
CA LYS A 447 -10.62 -25.10 -1.91
C LYS A 447 -11.11 -23.92 -1.07
N ILE A 448 -10.98 -24.00 0.26
CA ILE A 448 -11.29 -22.87 1.15
C ILE A 448 -10.40 -21.68 0.82
N ALA A 449 -9.08 -21.89 0.64
CA ALA A 449 -8.16 -20.81 0.31
C ALA A 449 -8.43 -20.19 -1.07
N GLU A 450 -8.94 -20.95 -2.03
CA GLU A 450 -9.39 -20.45 -3.33
C GLU A 450 -10.62 -19.54 -3.18
N LEU A 451 -11.69 -20.01 -2.53
CA LEU A 451 -12.90 -19.22 -2.30
C LEU A 451 -12.64 -17.95 -1.47
N MET A 452 -11.72 -18.02 -0.50
CA MET A 452 -11.33 -16.88 0.32
C MET A 452 -10.55 -15.81 -0.45
N LYS A 453 -10.06 -16.08 -1.67
CA LYS A 453 -9.46 -15.06 -2.54
C LYS A 453 -10.49 -14.19 -3.26
N CYS A 454 -11.75 -14.62 -3.34
CA CYS A 454 -12.82 -13.83 -3.94
C CYS A 454 -13.11 -12.58 -3.10
N THR A 455 -12.60 -11.42 -3.54
CA THR A 455 -12.78 -10.15 -2.83
C THR A 455 -14.18 -9.58 -3.00
N LEU A 456 -14.82 -9.77 -4.16
CA LEU A 456 -16.19 -9.34 -4.41
C LEU A 456 -17.19 -10.36 -3.87
N ASP A 457 -18.29 -9.85 -3.32
CA ASP A 457 -19.43 -10.68 -2.88
C ASP A 457 -20.07 -11.41 -4.05
N THR A 458 -20.17 -10.74 -5.21
CA THR A 458 -20.70 -11.30 -6.45
C THR A 458 -19.84 -12.45 -6.98
N ASP A 459 -18.52 -12.28 -6.98
CA ASP A 459 -17.60 -13.31 -7.47
C ASP A 459 -17.63 -14.53 -6.55
N LEU A 460 -17.67 -14.31 -5.23
CA LEU A 460 -17.79 -15.38 -4.27
C LEU A 460 -19.09 -16.17 -4.49
N ILE A 461 -20.23 -15.49 -4.61
CA ILE A 461 -21.54 -16.15 -4.78
C ILE A 461 -21.63 -16.87 -6.12
N THR A 462 -21.15 -16.26 -7.21
CA THR A 462 -21.18 -16.90 -8.54
C THR A 462 -20.27 -18.11 -8.62
N THR A 463 -19.05 -18.02 -8.05
CA THR A 463 -18.12 -19.16 -7.95
C THR A 463 -18.72 -20.28 -7.07
N PHE A 464 -19.27 -19.91 -5.91
CA PHE A 464 -19.90 -20.86 -5.00
C PHE A 464 -21.11 -21.57 -5.63
N ASN A 465 -21.90 -20.85 -6.43
CA ASN A 465 -23.00 -21.43 -7.19
C ASN A 465 -22.50 -22.41 -8.27
N GLY A 466 -21.50 -22.01 -9.05
CA GLY A 466 -20.95 -22.80 -10.15
C GLY A 466 -20.29 -24.11 -9.69
N GLU A 467 -19.83 -24.16 -8.44
CA GLU A 467 -19.18 -25.32 -7.85
C GLU A 467 -20.01 -26.02 -6.77
N SER A 468 -21.31 -25.70 -6.68
CA SER A 468 -22.22 -26.18 -5.62
C SER A 468 -22.16 -27.69 -5.39
N GLU A 469 -22.24 -28.51 -6.44
CA GLU A 469 -22.17 -29.98 -6.33
C GLU A 469 -20.83 -30.46 -5.75
N ALA A 470 -19.72 -29.89 -6.21
CA ALA A 470 -18.38 -30.24 -5.73
C ALA A 470 -18.19 -29.81 -4.26
N LEU A 471 -18.71 -28.65 -3.88
CA LEU A 471 -18.66 -28.15 -2.51
C LEU A 471 -19.49 -29.03 -1.57
N ILE A 472 -20.68 -29.48 -1.98
CA ILE A 472 -21.51 -30.42 -1.21
C ILE A 472 -20.77 -31.74 -0.98
N ALA A 473 -20.12 -32.29 -2.01
CA ALA A 473 -19.33 -33.51 -1.89
C ALA A 473 -18.15 -33.33 -0.90
N LEU A 474 -17.40 -32.22 -1.02
CA LEU A 474 -16.31 -31.90 -0.09
C LEU A 474 -16.82 -31.64 1.34
N GLY A 475 -18.00 -31.05 1.50
CA GLY A 475 -18.64 -30.82 2.80
C GLY A 475 -18.99 -32.14 3.51
N ALA A 476 -19.40 -33.17 2.75
CA ALA A 476 -19.63 -34.50 3.31
C ALA A 476 -18.33 -35.13 3.83
N GLU A 477 -17.22 -34.98 3.12
CA GLU A 477 -15.90 -35.44 3.57
C GLU A 477 -15.39 -34.63 4.77
N TYR A 478 -15.60 -33.32 4.79
CA TYR A 478 -15.29 -32.46 5.92
C TYR A 478 -15.97 -32.95 7.20
N ARG A 479 -17.26 -33.31 7.16
CA ARG A 479 -17.99 -33.83 8.33
C ARG A 479 -17.41 -35.14 8.86
N LYS A 480 -16.95 -36.03 7.98
CA LYS A 480 -16.28 -37.28 8.37
C LYS A 480 -14.98 -36.98 9.11
N LEU A 481 -14.18 -36.05 8.59
CA LEU A 481 -12.95 -35.58 9.23
C LEU A 481 -13.22 -34.90 10.58
N GLU A 482 -14.25 -34.06 10.64
CA GLU A 482 -14.66 -33.39 11.88
C GLU A 482 -15.05 -34.39 12.97
N ALA A 483 -15.87 -35.39 12.62
CA ALA A 483 -16.26 -36.46 13.53
C ALA A 483 -15.03 -37.27 13.99
N PHE A 484 -14.10 -37.56 13.10
CA PHE A 484 -12.86 -38.27 13.43
C PHE A 484 -11.98 -37.48 14.41
N HIS A 485 -11.65 -36.23 14.07
CA HIS A 485 -10.75 -35.39 14.86
C HIS A 485 -11.36 -34.97 16.21
N THR A 486 -12.68 -34.87 16.30
CA THR A 486 -13.37 -34.47 17.54
C THR A 486 -13.63 -35.66 18.46
N ASN A 487 -14.14 -36.78 17.92
CA ASN A 487 -14.68 -37.87 18.73
C ASN A 487 -13.77 -39.10 18.78
N GLN A 488 -13.05 -39.41 17.71
CA GLN A 488 -12.39 -40.72 17.53
C GLN A 488 -10.86 -40.66 17.64
N ILE A 489 -10.26 -39.47 17.57
CA ILE A 489 -8.81 -39.30 17.50
C ILE A 489 -8.03 -39.90 18.68
N LYS A 490 -8.62 -39.89 19.88
CA LYS A 490 -7.99 -40.47 21.08
C LYS A 490 -7.88 -41.99 20.95
N MET A 491 -8.96 -42.64 20.49
CA MET A 491 -8.97 -44.09 20.24
C MET A 491 -8.01 -44.47 19.11
N TRP A 492 -7.96 -43.66 18.05
CA TRP A 492 -7.03 -43.88 16.93
C TRP A 492 -5.57 -43.82 17.37
N ARG A 493 -5.20 -42.80 18.16
CA ARG A 493 -3.85 -42.66 18.72
C ARG A 493 -3.47 -43.83 19.64
N GLU A 494 -4.42 -44.30 20.43
CA GLU A 494 -4.23 -45.48 21.27
C GLU A 494 -3.99 -46.74 20.43
N ALA A 495 -4.77 -46.94 19.37
CA ALA A 495 -4.58 -48.04 18.44
C ALA A 495 -3.20 -48.01 17.76
N ILE A 496 -2.73 -46.85 17.31
CA ILE A 496 -1.36 -46.69 16.77
C ILE A 496 -0.32 -47.07 17.82
N ARG A 497 -0.47 -46.58 19.06
CA ARG A 497 0.47 -46.86 20.16
C ARG A 497 0.57 -48.37 20.40
N VAL A 498 -0.57 -49.02 20.65
CA VAL A 498 -0.64 -50.47 20.93
C VAL A 498 -0.11 -51.28 19.75
N PHE A 499 -0.45 -50.89 18.52
CA PHE A 499 0.03 -51.56 17.31
C PHE A 499 1.56 -51.52 17.17
N HIS A 500 2.18 -50.37 17.45
CA HIS A 500 3.63 -50.23 17.43
C HIS A 500 4.33 -50.91 18.62
N GLU A 501 3.76 -50.87 19.82
CA GLU A 501 4.30 -51.53 21.00
C GLU A 501 4.32 -53.06 20.85
N LEU A 502 3.32 -53.63 20.18
CA LEU A 502 3.19 -55.08 20.00
C LEU A 502 3.90 -55.62 18.76
N ALA A 503 4.28 -54.76 17.81
CA ALA A 503 4.96 -55.19 16.57
C ALA A 503 6.24 -56.02 16.81
N PRO A 504 7.15 -55.67 17.75
CA PRO A 504 8.36 -56.47 18.01
C PRO A 504 8.09 -57.86 18.61
N VAL A 505 6.91 -58.06 19.21
CA VAL A 505 6.56 -59.29 19.94
C VAL A 505 5.47 -60.09 19.21
N TYR A 506 5.17 -59.72 17.96
CA TYR A 506 4.13 -60.35 17.16
C TYR A 506 4.35 -61.86 17.01
N GLU A 507 5.57 -62.31 16.68
CA GLU A 507 5.84 -63.75 16.48
C GLU A 507 5.55 -64.56 17.74
N THR A 508 5.93 -64.07 18.91
CA THR A 508 5.69 -64.70 20.21
C THR A 508 4.20 -64.78 20.54
N LEU A 509 3.44 -63.73 20.21
CA LEU A 509 2.02 -63.62 20.56
C LEU A 509 1.08 -64.22 19.50
N SER A 510 1.56 -64.47 18.29
CA SER A 510 0.77 -65.00 17.17
C SER A 510 0.12 -66.35 17.46
N ALA A 511 0.68 -67.12 18.41
CA ALA A 511 0.16 -68.41 18.84
C ALA A 511 -1.03 -68.30 19.82
N HIS A 512 -1.33 -67.12 20.37
CA HIS A 512 -2.48 -66.91 21.25
C HIS A 512 -3.79 -66.82 20.47
N ASP A 513 -4.83 -67.49 20.99
CA ASP A 513 -6.15 -67.53 20.38
C ASP A 513 -6.72 -66.11 20.18
N GLY A 514 -6.96 -65.75 18.92
CA GLY A 514 -7.56 -64.47 18.53
C GLY A 514 -6.60 -63.28 18.40
N PHE A 515 -5.32 -63.41 18.80
CA PHE A 515 -4.35 -62.31 18.71
C PHE A 515 -4.04 -61.92 17.26
N ALA A 516 -3.68 -62.88 16.41
CA ALA A 516 -3.32 -62.61 15.02
C ALA A 516 -4.47 -61.93 14.25
N SER A 517 -5.70 -62.40 14.44
CA SER A 517 -6.91 -61.82 13.84
C SER A 517 -7.18 -60.39 14.32
N ALA A 518 -7.05 -60.12 15.63
CA ALA A 518 -7.18 -58.78 16.18
C ALA A 518 -6.08 -57.84 15.67
N TYR A 519 -4.84 -58.33 15.55
CA TYR A 519 -3.70 -57.56 15.06
C TYR A 519 -3.86 -57.19 13.58
N GLU A 520 -4.29 -58.15 12.75
CA GLU A 520 -4.59 -57.91 11.33
C GLU A 520 -5.76 -56.93 11.14
N THR A 521 -6.78 -57.00 12.00
CA THR A 521 -7.91 -56.05 12.00
C THR A 521 -7.42 -54.63 12.26
N VAL A 522 -6.61 -54.43 13.32
CA VAL A 522 -6.02 -53.10 13.61
C VAL A 522 -5.10 -52.65 12.48
N ALA A 523 -4.24 -53.53 11.96
CA ALA A 523 -3.34 -53.20 10.85
C ALA A 523 -4.09 -52.77 9.57
N GLY A 524 -5.17 -53.48 9.24
CA GLY A 524 -6.00 -53.21 8.08
C GLY A 524 -6.73 -51.87 8.20
N ILE A 525 -7.27 -51.58 9.39
CA ILE A 525 -7.95 -50.31 9.65
C ILE A 525 -6.94 -49.14 9.60
N LEU A 526 -5.77 -49.26 10.24
CA LEU A 526 -4.75 -48.21 10.25
C LEU A 526 -4.14 -47.91 8.87
N LYS A 527 -4.14 -48.88 7.94
CA LYS A 527 -3.68 -48.69 6.55
C LYS A 527 -4.74 -48.13 5.62
N ASN A 528 -6.02 -48.17 6.00
CA ASN A 528 -7.11 -47.71 5.15
C ASN A 528 -7.15 -46.17 5.13
N PRO A 529 -7.09 -45.52 3.95
CA PRO A 529 -7.12 -44.06 3.85
C PRO A 529 -8.47 -43.43 4.24
N ALA A 530 -9.56 -44.20 4.25
CA ALA A 530 -10.93 -43.76 4.61
C ALA A 530 -11.65 -44.81 5.50
N PRO A 531 -11.21 -45.02 6.76
CA PRO A 531 -11.68 -46.09 7.64
C PRO A 531 -12.96 -45.74 8.43
N TRP A 532 -13.73 -44.72 8.02
CA TRP A 532 -14.74 -44.05 8.85
C TRP A 532 -15.74 -45.00 9.56
N GLU A 533 -16.23 -46.02 8.84
CA GLU A 533 -17.16 -47.02 9.37
C GLU A 533 -16.49 -48.14 10.20
N LEU A 534 -15.19 -48.35 9.99
CA LEU A 534 -14.39 -49.41 10.61
C LEU A 534 -13.76 -48.97 11.95
N ILE A 535 -13.72 -47.67 12.23
CA ILE A 535 -13.10 -47.13 13.46
C ILE A 535 -13.76 -47.68 14.73
N LYS A 536 -15.06 -48.01 14.68
CA LYS A 536 -15.79 -48.63 15.80
C LYS A 536 -15.21 -49.99 16.21
N ASP A 537 -14.57 -50.69 15.28
CA ASP A 537 -14.00 -52.02 15.50
C ASP A 537 -12.59 -51.96 16.14
N LEU A 538 -11.95 -50.78 16.15
CA LEU A 538 -10.64 -50.59 16.79
C LEU A 538 -10.70 -50.81 18.30
N GLY A 539 -11.73 -50.30 18.98
CA GLY A 539 -11.86 -50.42 20.43
C GLY A 539 -11.83 -51.89 20.90
N PRO A 540 -12.74 -52.74 20.40
CA PRO A 540 -12.74 -54.18 20.69
C PRO A 540 -11.44 -54.88 20.30
N ALA A 541 -10.87 -54.57 19.14
CA ALA A 541 -9.63 -55.20 18.66
C ALA A 541 -8.42 -54.84 19.54
N VAL A 542 -8.27 -53.57 19.92
CA VAL A 542 -7.22 -53.12 20.86
C VAL A 542 -7.38 -53.81 22.21
N GLN A 543 -8.59 -53.94 22.74
CA GLN A 543 -8.83 -54.66 23.99
C GLN A 543 -8.45 -56.14 23.90
N ALA A 544 -8.74 -56.81 22.78
CA ALA A 544 -8.34 -58.20 22.55
C ALA A 544 -6.81 -58.37 22.50
N LEU A 545 -6.10 -57.42 21.88
CA LEU A 545 -4.64 -57.38 21.85
C LEU A 545 -4.05 -57.20 23.25
N SER A 546 -4.53 -56.23 24.02
CA SER A 546 -4.06 -55.99 25.40
C SER A 546 -4.28 -57.21 26.29
N ARG A 547 -5.43 -57.88 26.19
CA ARG A 547 -5.71 -59.11 26.95
C ARG A 547 -4.75 -60.24 26.63
N SER A 548 -4.45 -60.44 25.34
CA SER A 548 -3.51 -61.48 24.90
C SER A 548 -2.08 -61.18 25.39
N TYR A 549 -1.69 -59.91 25.35
CA TYR A 549 -0.40 -59.45 25.88
C TYR A 549 -0.28 -59.65 27.40
N GLU A 550 -1.31 -59.28 28.16
CA GLU A 550 -1.35 -59.50 29.62
C GLU A 550 -1.34 -61.00 29.99
N ALA A 551 -2.01 -61.84 29.19
CA ALA A 551 -1.97 -63.29 29.37
C ALA A 551 -0.55 -63.85 29.19
N GLU A 552 0.17 -63.42 28.15
CA GLU A 552 1.56 -63.83 27.92
C GLU A 552 2.50 -63.34 29.03
N ILE A 553 2.33 -62.09 29.49
CA ILE A 553 3.09 -61.56 30.64
C ILE A 553 2.87 -62.46 31.85
N THR A 554 1.61 -62.82 32.13
CA THR A 554 1.27 -63.67 33.27
C THR A 554 1.89 -65.06 33.13
N GLN A 555 1.85 -65.65 31.94
CA GLN A 555 2.45 -66.95 31.68
C GLN A 555 3.98 -66.94 31.84
N MET A 556 4.66 -65.95 31.24
CA MET A 556 6.11 -65.78 31.34
C MET A 556 6.56 -65.47 32.78
N ARG A 557 5.81 -64.62 33.49
CA ARG A 557 6.03 -64.34 34.91
C ARG A 557 5.96 -65.61 35.75
N ASN A 558 4.93 -66.43 35.56
CA ASN A 558 4.78 -67.68 36.29
C ASN A 558 5.94 -68.64 36.02
N LYS A 559 6.35 -68.81 34.75
CA LYS A 559 7.54 -69.62 34.39
C LYS A 559 8.81 -69.12 35.07
N ALA A 560 9.05 -67.81 35.07
CA ALA A 560 10.21 -67.20 35.70
C ALA A 560 10.21 -67.39 37.22
N LEU A 561 9.06 -67.18 37.89
CA LEU A 561 8.90 -67.38 39.33
C LEU A 561 9.14 -68.85 39.71
N THR A 562 8.54 -69.81 39.00
CA THR A 562 8.77 -71.24 39.22
C THR A 562 10.25 -71.58 39.11
N ARG A 563 10.93 -71.07 38.08
CA ARG A 563 12.38 -71.32 37.88
C ARG A 563 13.24 -70.74 38.99
N ILE A 564 12.90 -69.54 39.48
CA ILE A 564 13.61 -68.91 40.61
C ILE A 564 13.37 -69.71 41.90
N ASP A 565 12.15 -70.18 42.13
CA ASP A 565 11.80 -70.96 43.32
C ASP A 565 12.45 -72.34 43.31
N GLU A 566 12.56 -73.01 42.16
CA GLU A 566 13.36 -74.24 42.00
C GLU A 566 14.81 -74.01 42.47
N PHE A 567 15.46 -72.95 42.00
CA PHE A 567 16.83 -72.63 42.40
C PHE A 567 16.93 -72.28 43.88
N ARG A 568 16.03 -71.45 44.41
CA ARG A 568 15.98 -71.15 45.85
C ARG A 568 15.81 -72.41 46.69
N ASN A 569 14.95 -73.33 46.27
CA ASN A 569 14.67 -74.56 47.00
C ASN A 569 15.87 -75.52 46.95
N SER A 570 16.57 -75.60 45.83
CA SER A 570 17.78 -76.43 45.70
C SER A 570 18.95 -75.98 46.60
N LEU A 571 19.01 -74.69 46.98
CA LEU A 571 20.01 -74.17 47.94
C LEU A 571 19.69 -74.50 49.41
N ASN A 572 18.45 -74.88 49.75
CA ASN A 572 18.06 -75.21 51.12
C ASN A 572 18.93 -76.31 51.76
N PRO A 573 19.13 -77.49 51.14
CA PRO A 573 19.93 -78.56 51.74
C PRO A 573 21.39 -78.15 51.99
N GLU A 574 21.99 -77.35 51.10
CA GLU A 574 23.37 -76.87 51.28
C GLU A 574 23.49 -75.88 52.44
N CYS A 575 22.53 -74.96 52.57
CA CYS A 575 22.43 -74.05 53.71
C CYS A 575 22.26 -74.79 55.03
N THR A 576 21.43 -75.85 55.06
CA THR A 576 21.20 -76.69 56.25
C THR A 576 22.46 -77.48 56.61
N ALA A 577 23.15 -78.08 55.63
CA ALA A 577 24.39 -78.82 55.86
C ALA A 577 25.50 -77.94 56.45
N LEU A 578 25.51 -76.64 56.13
CA LEU A 578 26.44 -75.66 56.69
C LEU A 578 25.98 -75.05 58.02
N GLY A 579 24.77 -75.35 58.51
CA GLY A 579 24.24 -74.82 59.77
C GLY A 579 24.17 -73.29 59.80
N LEU A 580 23.69 -72.67 58.71
CA LEU A 580 23.53 -71.22 58.61
C LEU A 580 22.26 -70.77 59.34
N ASP A 581 22.33 -69.63 60.02
CA ASP A 581 21.13 -68.98 60.59
C ASP A 581 20.28 -68.29 59.50
N PRO A 582 19.01 -67.95 59.80
CA PRO A 582 18.10 -67.38 58.82
C PRO A 582 18.59 -66.12 58.11
N ASN A 583 19.40 -65.27 58.78
CA ASN A 583 19.93 -64.06 58.16
C ASN A 583 21.00 -64.38 57.10
N HIS A 584 21.88 -65.33 57.38
CA HIS A 584 22.87 -65.79 56.41
C HIS A 584 22.22 -66.51 55.23
N ILE A 585 21.17 -67.30 55.45
CA ILE A 585 20.39 -67.93 54.37
C ILE A 585 19.75 -66.87 53.48
N TYR A 586 19.17 -65.82 54.06
CA TYR A 586 18.59 -64.71 53.31
C TYR A 586 19.64 -63.97 52.47
N GLN A 587 20.83 -63.73 53.03
CA GLN A 587 21.93 -63.06 52.32
C GLN A 587 22.47 -63.89 51.16
N VAL A 588 22.68 -65.20 51.34
CA VAL A 588 23.10 -66.11 50.27
C VAL A 588 22.10 -66.09 49.11
N LYS A 589 20.80 -66.05 49.42
CA LYS A 589 19.73 -66.02 48.41
C LYS A 589 19.33 -64.61 47.96
N ALA A 590 20.01 -63.56 48.42
CA ALA A 590 19.54 -62.18 48.24
C ALA A 590 19.27 -61.79 46.78
N ARG A 591 20.09 -62.28 45.84
CA ARG A 591 19.91 -61.99 44.41
C ARG A 591 18.69 -62.71 43.80
N LEU A 592 18.44 -63.96 44.20
CA LEU A 592 17.21 -64.68 43.85
C LEU A 592 15.98 -64.08 44.54
N ASN A 593 16.14 -63.51 45.73
CA ASN A 593 15.10 -62.77 46.46
C ASN A 593 14.66 -61.53 45.69
N ARG A 594 15.62 -60.70 45.29
CA ARG A 594 15.37 -59.51 44.46
C ARG A 594 14.76 -59.85 43.09
N LEU A 595 15.26 -60.88 42.40
CA LEU A 595 14.72 -61.24 41.08
C LEU A 595 13.26 -61.68 41.15
N HIS A 596 12.87 -62.41 42.19
CA HIS A 596 11.48 -62.81 42.37
C HIS A 596 10.58 -61.62 42.71
N GLU A 597 11.03 -60.69 43.57
CA GLU A 597 10.31 -59.44 43.83
C GLU A 597 10.15 -58.61 42.54
N GLN A 598 11.20 -58.54 41.72
CA GLN A 598 11.16 -57.88 40.42
C GLN A 598 10.18 -58.57 39.46
N CYS A 599 10.20 -59.91 39.34
CA CYS A 599 9.25 -60.64 38.50
C CYS A 599 7.79 -60.35 38.85
N ASN A 600 7.47 -60.15 40.13
CA ASN A 600 6.11 -59.87 40.58
C ASN A 600 5.57 -58.52 40.05
N THR A 601 6.44 -57.55 39.78
CA THR A 601 6.04 -56.20 39.33
C THR A 601 6.39 -55.92 37.86
N GLU A 602 7.19 -56.76 37.21
CA GLU A 602 7.65 -56.57 35.83
C GLU A 602 6.52 -56.80 34.80
N SER A 603 6.31 -55.83 33.91
CA SER A 603 5.31 -55.87 32.82
C SER A 603 5.93 -55.92 31.42
N ASN A 604 7.25 -56.02 31.32
CA ASN A 604 7.96 -56.12 30.04
C ASN A 604 8.34 -57.58 29.74
N LEU A 605 7.82 -58.10 28.63
CA LEU A 605 8.10 -59.47 28.18
C LEU A 605 9.58 -59.75 27.92
N ALA A 606 10.35 -58.76 27.43
CA ALA A 606 11.78 -58.93 27.19
C ALA A 606 12.56 -59.09 28.51
N THR A 607 12.22 -58.31 29.54
CA THR A 607 12.84 -58.42 30.86
C THR A 607 12.52 -59.78 31.50
N LEU A 608 11.26 -60.20 31.47
CA LEU A 608 10.83 -61.51 31.96
C LEU A 608 11.53 -62.66 31.21
N GLY A 609 11.66 -62.54 29.88
CA GLY A 609 12.40 -63.47 29.05
C GLY A 609 13.88 -63.56 29.44
N MET A 610 14.55 -62.43 29.69
CA MET A 610 15.95 -62.40 30.13
C MET A 610 16.14 -63.05 31.51
N ILE A 611 15.22 -62.80 32.44
CA ILE A 611 15.26 -63.41 33.78
C ILE A 611 15.11 -64.93 33.68
N LEU A 612 14.16 -65.40 32.86
CA LEU A 612 13.92 -66.82 32.65
C LEU A 612 15.09 -67.52 31.95
N ALA A 613 15.67 -66.87 30.93
CA ALA A 613 16.74 -67.47 30.12
C ALA A 613 18.07 -67.60 30.86
N ASN A 614 18.52 -66.52 31.53
CA ASN A 614 19.87 -66.46 32.11
C ASN A 614 19.90 -65.85 33.52
N GLY A 615 18.99 -64.93 33.84
CA GLY A 615 19.05 -64.16 35.09
C GLY A 615 18.93 -65.01 36.35
N ALA A 616 18.00 -65.98 36.35
CA ALA A 616 17.80 -66.89 37.48
C ALA A 616 19.03 -67.79 37.73
N GLU A 617 19.66 -68.31 36.67
CA GLU A 617 20.83 -69.18 36.76
C GLU A 617 22.08 -68.41 37.23
N GLN A 618 22.31 -67.20 36.73
CA GLN A 618 23.41 -66.35 37.21
C GLN A 618 23.27 -66.02 38.70
N ALA A 619 22.04 -65.74 39.15
CA ALA A 619 21.76 -65.49 40.56
C ALA A 619 21.96 -66.73 41.43
N TYR A 620 21.64 -67.91 40.91
CA TYR A 620 21.91 -69.19 41.56
C TYR A 620 23.41 -69.48 41.68
N ASN A 621 24.19 -69.29 40.61
CA ASN A 621 25.65 -69.48 40.65
C ASN A 621 26.33 -68.51 41.63
N THR A 622 25.88 -67.26 41.69
CA THR A 622 26.37 -66.29 42.70
C THR A 622 26.11 -66.80 44.13
N ALA A 623 24.97 -67.45 44.36
CA ALA A 623 24.63 -68.01 45.67
C ALA A 623 25.50 -69.23 46.01
N LEU A 624 25.83 -70.08 45.03
CA LEU A 624 26.75 -71.21 45.21
C LEU A 624 28.17 -70.72 45.54
N GLU A 625 28.68 -69.69 44.86
CA GLU A 625 29.97 -69.08 45.18
C GLU A 625 30.00 -68.53 46.61
N ALA A 626 28.92 -67.87 47.03
CA ALA A 626 28.77 -67.39 48.40
C ALA A 626 28.80 -68.56 49.42
N LEU A 627 28.09 -69.65 49.16
CA LEU A 627 28.14 -70.85 50.01
C LEU A 627 29.53 -71.48 50.06
N GLN A 628 30.24 -71.53 48.93
CA GLN A 628 31.61 -72.04 48.86
C GLN A 628 32.57 -71.19 49.69
N SER A 629 32.45 -69.86 49.61
CA SER A 629 33.26 -68.93 50.42
C SER A 629 33.01 -69.13 51.93
N ILE A 630 31.74 -69.31 52.34
CA ILE A 630 31.36 -69.57 53.73
C ILE A 630 31.90 -70.92 54.21
N ARG A 631 31.87 -71.94 53.34
CA ARG A 631 32.44 -73.26 53.62
C ARG A 631 33.94 -73.20 53.86
N GLN A 632 34.67 -72.44 53.05
CA GLN A 632 36.11 -72.23 53.21
C GLN A 632 36.42 -71.45 54.50
N ALA A 633 35.63 -70.42 54.82
CA ALA A 633 35.79 -69.65 56.06
C ALA A 633 35.54 -70.49 57.33
N LYS A 634 34.59 -71.44 57.30
CA LYS A 634 34.36 -72.39 58.40
C LYS A 634 35.41 -73.50 58.52
N ALA A 635 36.15 -73.80 57.44
CA ALA A 635 37.18 -74.84 57.41
C ALA A 635 38.59 -74.33 57.78
N ALA A 636 38.80 -73.01 57.86
CA ALA A 636 40.07 -72.44 58.28
C ALA A 636 40.31 -72.65 59.80
N PRO A 637 41.50 -73.11 60.24
CA PRO A 637 41.78 -73.32 61.65
C PRO A 637 41.82 -71.99 62.42
N LYS A 638 41.16 -71.95 63.58
CA LYS A 638 41.21 -70.82 64.52
C LYS A 638 42.66 -70.59 65.00
N PRO A 639 43.20 -69.35 64.97
CA PRO A 639 44.42 -69.04 65.69
C PRO A 639 44.13 -68.81 67.19
N GLU A 640 44.95 -69.41 68.05
CA GLU A 640 44.98 -69.23 69.51
C GLU A 640 46.43 -68.85 69.93
N PRO A 641 46.68 -68.29 71.12
CA PRO A 641 46.87 -66.86 71.38
C PRO A 641 48.32 -66.53 71.80
N SER A 642 48.74 -65.25 71.76
CA SER A 642 49.94 -64.80 72.51
C SER A 642 49.69 -63.51 73.28
N TYR A 643 49.89 -63.62 74.60
CA TYR A 643 49.81 -62.55 75.61
C TYR A 643 50.92 -61.50 75.45
N PRO A 644 50.71 -60.27 75.96
CA PRO A 644 51.64 -59.15 75.84
C PRO A 644 52.63 -59.12 77.01
N ASP A 645 53.85 -58.64 76.77
CA ASP A 645 54.52 -57.80 77.76
C ASP A 645 55.41 -56.75 77.07
N GLU A 646 55.22 -55.54 77.58
CA GLU A 646 55.86 -54.25 77.33
C GLU A 646 57.36 -54.22 77.78
N PRO A 647 58.15 -53.12 77.68
CA PRO A 647 57.75 -51.73 77.38
C PRO A 647 58.68 -50.93 76.42
N THR A 648 58.13 -49.81 75.97
CA THR A 648 58.81 -48.53 75.65
C THR A 648 59.69 -48.36 74.40
N ARG A 649 59.11 -47.56 73.49
CA ARG A 649 59.61 -46.27 72.96
C ARG A 649 60.90 -46.18 72.11
N ILE A 650 60.64 -45.68 70.88
CA ILE A 650 61.34 -44.63 70.11
C ILE A 650 62.61 -45.05 69.34
N ALA A 651 62.49 -45.17 68.01
CA ALA A 651 62.92 -44.14 67.04
C ALA A 651 63.20 -44.70 65.63
N LYS A 652 62.92 -43.86 64.62
CA LYS A 652 63.74 -43.62 63.42
C LYS A 652 63.59 -44.59 62.21
N PRO A 653 64.14 -44.25 61.01
CA PRO A 653 63.40 -44.00 59.77
C PRO A 653 63.80 -44.93 58.59
N LYS A 654 63.31 -44.62 57.36
CA LYS A 654 63.88 -44.82 55.99
C LYS A 654 64.71 -46.11 55.72
N ALA A 655 64.65 -46.77 54.57
CA ALA A 655 63.99 -46.61 53.26
C ALA A 655 64.36 -47.87 52.45
N GLU A 656 63.96 -47.85 51.17
CA GLU A 656 64.32 -48.78 50.07
C GLU A 656 63.48 -50.06 50.02
N SER A 657 63.03 -50.57 48.86
CA SER A 657 62.91 -50.11 47.47
C SER A 657 62.56 -51.40 46.72
N ALA A 658 61.44 -51.46 45.99
CA ALA A 658 61.35 -52.11 44.67
C ALA A 658 59.90 -52.30 44.19
N ALA A 659 59.64 -51.64 43.05
CA ALA A 659 58.84 -52.09 41.90
C ALA A 659 57.32 -52.31 42.02
N THR A 660 56.65 -51.24 41.56
CA THR A 660 55.28 -50.94 41.13
C THR A 660 54.54 -51.89 40.17
N LYS A 661 53.19 -51.92 40.29
CA LYS A 661 52.19 -51.51 39.27
C LYS A 661 50.80 -51.26 39.93
N PRO A 662 49.93 -50.42 39.34
CA PRO A 662 49.15 -49.42 40.09
C PRO A 662 47.76 -49.87 40.56
N VAL A 663 47.36 -49.37 41.73
CA VAL A 663 45.97 -49.35 42.23
C VAL A 663 45.25 -48.15 41.63
N ALA A 664 44.10 -48.39 40.99
CA ALA A 664 43.21 -47.33 40.52
C ALA A 664 42.41 -46.76 41.70
N TYR A 665 42.56 -45.45 41.96
CA TYR A 665 41.72 -44.74 42.93
C TYR A 665 40.33 -44.49 42.34
N GLU A 666 39.27 -44.93 43.02
CA GLU A 666 37.90 -44.54 42.68
C GLU A 666 37.70 -43.03 42.94
N LYS A 667 37.17 -42.33 41.93
CA LYS A 667 36.84 -40.90 42.05
C LYS A 667 35.69 -40.71 43.06
N PRO A 668 35.78 -39.76 44.01
CA PRO A 668 34.71 -39.50 44.96
C PRO A 668 33.41 -39.10 44.24
N VAL A 669 32.28 -39.69 44.66
CA VAL A 669 30.95 -39.46 44.07
C VAL A 669 30.29 -38.26 44.74
N GLN A 670 29.88 -37.27 43.95
CA GLN A 670 29.09 -36.13 44.40
C GLN A 670 27.63 -36.37 44.00
N HIS A 671 26.76 -36.49 45.00
CA HIS A 671 25.31 -36.55 44.80
C HIS A 671 24.77 -35.13 44.65
N VAL A 672 24.01 -34.88 43.59
CA VAL A 672 23.49 -33.54 43.30
C VAL A 672 22.05 -33.63 42.81
N ARG A 673 21.13 -32.95 43.53
CA ARG A 673 19.75 -32.76 43.07
C ARG A 673 19.69 -31.70 42.00
N VAL A 674 19.01 -32.01 40.89
CA VAL A 674 18.93 -31.12 39.71
C VAL A 674 18.30 -29.77 40.06
N LEU A 675 17.32 -29.75 40.96
CA LEU A 675 16.62 -28.56 41.42
C LEU A 675 17.52 -27.58 42.19
N ASP A 676 18.57 -28.06 42.85
CA ASP A 676 19.49 -27.22 43.62
C ASP A 676 20.51 -26.49 42.73
N LEU A 677 20.62 -26.92 41.46
CA LEU A 677 21.53 -26.33 40.48
C LEU A 677 20.88 -25.23 39.63
N LEU A 678 19.56 -25.11 39.65
CA LEU A 678 18.81 -24.10 38.91
C LEU A 678 18.73 -22.80 39.70
N ASN A 679 19.15 -21.69 39.09
CA ASN A 679 19.11 -20.37 39.71
C ASN A 679 17.70 -19.75 39.73
N LYS A 680 16.81 -20.19 38.84
CA LYS A 680 15.44 -19.70 38.70
C LYS A 680 14.49 -20.89 38.70
N ARG A 681 13.47 -20.88 39.56
CA ARG A 681 12.54 -22.01 39.75
C ARG A 681 11.30 -21.93 38.85
N ASP A 682 10.94 -20.72 38.43
CA ASP A 682 9.79 -20.46 37.57
C ASP A 682 10.26 -20.01 36.18
N LEU A 683 9.84 -20.74 35.14
CA LEU A 683 10.22 -20.51 33.75
C LEU A 683 8.95 -20.20 32.94
N GLU A 684 8.88 -19.01 32.36
CA GLU A 684 7.68 -18.54 31.65
C GLU A 684 7.89 -18.41 30.14
N THR A 685 9.14 -18.37 29.70
CA THR A 685 9.49 -18.19 28.28
C THR A 685 10.48 -19.26 27.79
N PRO A 686 10.52 -19.56 26.47
CA PRO A 686 11.52 -20.46 25.90
C PRO A 686 12.97 -20.04 26.19
N ALA A 687 13.22 -18.72 26.23
CA ALA A 687 14.54 -18.18 26.57
C ALA A 687 14.94 -18.47 28.04
N ASP A 688 13.98 -18.53 28.96
CA ASP A 688 14.25 -18.93 30.35
C ASP A 688 14.66 -20.41 30.43
N ILE A 689 14.06 -21.27 29.59
CA ILE A 689 14.40 -22.71 29.52
C ILE A 689 15.83 -22.89 29.01
N ASP A 690 16.18 -22.19 27.93
CA ASP A 690 17.53 -22.29 27.35
C ASP A 690 18.60 -21.77 28.33
N ALA A 691 18.33 -20.66 29.02
CA ALA A 691 19.23 -20.13 30.05
C ALA A 691 19.39 -21.10 31.24
N ALA A 692 18.30 -21.70 31.71
CA ALA A 692 18.32 -22.68 32.79
C ALA A 692 19.12 -23.95 32.43
N MET A 693 19.00 -24.42 31.19
CA MET A 693 19.75 -25.58 30.70
C MET A 693 21.24 -25.30 30.54
N GLU A 694 21.62 -24.08 30.13
CA GLU A 694 23.03 -23.70 30.02
C GLU A 694 23.69 -23.48 31.40
N ASP A 695 22.95 -22.96 32.39
CA ASP A 695 23.40 -22.87 33.79
C ASP A 695 23.62 -24.26 34.41
N LEU A 696 22.69 -25.19 34.18
CA LEU A 696 22.84 -26.57 34.64
C LEU A 696 24.06 -27.24 33.99
N ARG A 697 24.21 -27.07 32.67
CA ARG A 697 25.32 -27.63 31.90
C ARG A 697 26.68 -27.11 32.40
N SER A 698 26.80 -25.81 32.63
CA SER A 698 28.05 -25.20 33.08
C SER A 698 28.45 -25.67 34.48
N LYS A 699 27.50 -25.77 35.42
CA LYS A 699 27.76 -26.29 36.78
C LYS A 699 28.16 -27.78 36.77
N LEU A 700 27.50 -28.61 35.95
CA LEU A 700 27.86 -30.04 35.83
C LEU A 700 29.25 -30.23 35.21
N LYS A 701 29.60 -29.44 34.18
CA LYS A 701 30.95 -29.45 33.61
C LYS A 701 32.02 -29.09 34.63
N LEU A 702 31.74 -28.13 35.52
CA LEU A 702 32.67 -27.72 36.59
C LEU A 702 32.93 -28.86 37.60
N TYR A 703 31.90 -29.61 38.00
CA TYR A 703 32.08 -30.76 38.88
C TYR A 703 32.87 -31.91 38.22
N ILE A 704 32.68 -32.15 36.92
CA ILE A 704 33.50 -33.11 36.16
C ILE A 704 34.95 -32.64 36.06
N ALA A 705 35.18 -31.35 35.80
CA ALA A 705 36.52 -30.76 35.72
C ALA A 705 37.29 -30.84 37.06
N GLN A 706 36.57 -30.85 38.20
CA GLN A 706 37.14 -31.09 39.54
C GLN A 706 37.44 -32.58 39.83
N GLY A 707 37.28 -33.46 38.84
CA GLY A 707 37.62 -34.88 38.98
C GLY A 707 36.61 -35.71 39.76
N LYS A 708 35.41 -35.17 40.06
CA LYS A 708 34.34 -35.86 40.79
C LYS A 708 33.45 -36.66 39.84
N LYS A 709 32.91 -37.79 40.31
CA LYS A 709 31.86 -38.55 39.59
C LYS A 709 30.50 -38.02 40.06
N ILE A 710 29.68 -37.49 39.15
CA ILE A 710 28.38 -36.91 39.52
C ILE A 710 27.30 -38.00 39.47
N ARG A 711 26.47 -38.09 40.50
CA ARG A 711 25.23 -38.87 40.51
C ARG A 711 24.06 -37.91 40.68
N LEU A 712 23.23 -37.79 39.64
CA LEU A 712 22.03 -36.95 39.67
C LEU A 712 20.92 -37.70 40.39
N GLU A 713 20.28 -37.02 41.34
CA GLU A 713 19.14 -37.54 42.12
C GLU A 713 17.89 -36.68 41.98
#